data_AF-A0A0D1CK69-F1
#
_entry.id   AF-A0A0D1CK69-F1
#
_cell.length_a   1.000
_cell.length_b   1.000
_cell.length_c   1.000
_cell.angle_alpha   90.00
_cell.angle_beta   90.00
_cell.angle_gamma   90.00
#
_symmetry.space_group_name_H-M   'P 1'
#
loop_
_entity.id
_entity.type
_entity.pdbx_description
1 polymer ?
#
loop_
_entity_poly.entity_id
_entity_poly.type
_entity_poly.pdbx_seq_one_letter_code
_entity_poly.pdbx_strand_id
1 'polypeptide(L)'
;MDPFFDDFAHAALSSVAGDPGDTQAEATALTEGTWQIESDGYDWFKVESLDGEIALSMSPTGDTARDGRNVNIELRNSAGQAIGSSFTPSGDESFSRIVTTPGTYYVRAYDGQYVDNPPDGFGITYSLSIDLPEADPNDGNNTRGEADLLSRGITTFSGSKEDWHRIETGPGPVSLEMRPTGEIDLNLSLFNESGERIAIDWQSSGPESVQVAALTEGVYFARVFAPQYQATGAPNGISLDYTLQLDMPRDSWVSELGLGPVRNASVGVYDIDRDGEMEIVVGASKLLDDAGNEIAPGGLAVFEADGTKKWVKTFDAFPSIDPATGKSYETTSVTTAPTFSDVNGDGSIDIIVGVGGVNEPGYNTVGQPGDDGGVYAVDADGNTLWFHQTNDRFGDEDRPDGVYGAPRVYDIDRDGVREVLFTSWDHGYYVLDGRTGAVEQRANLHDTAGATPAVADLDGDGLNEVLVPSDISRNPDAGLPQQGGVLHAFNAFGQQVVPGWDGQIASSTSADYRGKFDEQSLWSSPVIGDLDRDGRIEIIQGTGDFFKDDRGTHVKVWNADGTLRHTLETNGRVMAAPMLADLDGDGRDEIVAATTNGWVHAFNADGTQLFAVQPKPFNGSVEAIINRQPIAVDLDNRDGDLELLISKGGQIIAIDSDGTQLNAIDGPGPLFGAYVGSPVAHDLDGDGRLDIVAAGTDPDSGESVLYRFDNILDARDGEYRTAAYQDNQSLHEIKAFVGRFYETILGRDADAQGSNAWTDRLHTGVMAGADVARSFIGSPEFQGRNTSDEDYVTTLYRAFFDRAPDSGGFSAWVGRLEDGISRDAVLDGFIGSREFANLAQSFGIETELGSGRPNGEGTLTGSGDDTDVLRAGDGSQTLVDGTPLIEATSRDEADVTGQVYRLYGSTLGREPDTTGFQNWIDAIAEGRVGLVQAAGAFAGSPEFQQRYGDLENSEFVNLLYQNVLGRDADAIGLTNWTARLDGGMSRAEVVVGFAESTEYRRGTQADLDDYMRTANKKWTDVLEGGAGDDRMNGGTGADVFIFRRDAVGSDTIHGFEPWDELQFSRYGYSSGADARARMSQDGDDVVFADRGQTIRFVDMSLADMRRVRFNVS
;
A
#
# COMPACT_ATOMS: atom_id res chain seq x y z
N MET A 1 53.30 41.05 -7.88
CA MET A 1 52.06 40.64 -7.19
C MET A 1 51.63 39.34 -7.86
N ASP A 2 52.13 38.21 -7.35
CA ASP A 2 51.37 37.12 -6.69
C ASP A 2 49.88 36.90 -7.06
N PRO A 3 49.29 35.69 -6.84
CA PRO A 3 49.78 34.28 -6.93
C PRO A 3 48.70 33.24 -7.43
N PHE A 4 49.00 31.91 -7.31
CA PHE A 4 48.13 30.68 -7.27
C PHE A 4 47.87 29.85 -8.57
N PHE A 5 48.49 28.66 -8.75
CA PHE A 5 48.17 27.25 -8.30
C PHE A 5 47.11 26.57 -9.23
N ASP A 6 47.08 25.28 -9.61
CA ASP A 6 48.01 24.13 -9.63
C ASP A 6 47.29 22.92 -10.30
N ASP A 7 48.11 21.95 -10.74
CA ASP A 7 47.94 20.48 -10.69
C ASP A 7 47.28 19.58 -11.78
N PHE A 8 47.86 18.37 -11.84
CA PHE A 8 47.65 17.15 -12.63
C PHE A 8 48.40 16.96 -13.96
N ALA A 9 49.61 16.36 -13.87
CA ALA A 9 49.86 14.97 -14.30
C ALA A 9 51.37 14.66 -14.45
N HIS A 10 51.88 13.82 -13.54
CA HIS A 10 52.87 12.74 -13.73
C HIS A 10 53.72 12.55 -12.46
N ALA A 11 53.22 11.71 -11.54
CA ALA A 11 54.07 11.14 -10.50
C ALA A 11 55.12 10.22 -11.15
N ALA A 12 56.37 10.41 -10.75
CA ALA A 12 57.53 9.73 -11.29
C ALA A 12 57.57 8.25 -10.89
N LEU A 13 57.78 7.38 -11.88
CA LEU A 13 58.25 6.01 -11.69
C LEU A 13 59.72 6.00 -11.21
N SER A 14 60.03 5.02 -10.37
CA SER A 14 61.34 4.57 -9.83
C SER A 14 61.84 5.21 -8.54
N SER A 15 61.45 4.65 -7.39
CA SER A 15 62.36 4.52 -6.25
C SER A 15 63.30 3.34 -6.54
N VAL A 16 64.59 3.62 -6.74
CA VAL A 16 65.62 2.58 -6.74
C VAL A 16 65.80 2.17 -5.28
N ALA A 17 65.50 0.91 -4.93
CA ALA A 17 65.77 0.43 -3.59
C ALA A 17 67.29 0.53 -3.32
N GLY A 18 67.68 0.81 -2.07
CA GLY A 18 69.08 0.62 -1.68
C GLY A 18 69.50 -0.84 -1.90
N ASP A 19 70.80 -1.09 -1.92
CA ASP A 19 71.40 -2.42 -2.09
C ASP A 19 70.66 -3.47 -1.21
N PRO A 20 70.07 -4.52 -1.78
CA PRO A 20 69.41 -5.57 -1.01
C PRO A 20 70.39 -6.23 -0.03
N GLY A 21 69.88 -6.78 1.07
CA GLY A 21 70.73 -7.50 2.02
C GLY A 21 71.07 -8.89 1.49
N ASP A 22 72.34 -9.29 1.54
CA ASP A 22 72.78 -10.65 1.15
C ASP A 22 72.31 -11.74 2.13
N THR A 23 71.94 -11.33 3.36
CA THR A 23 71.47 -12.23 4.42
C THR A 23 70.23 -11.68 5.09
N GLN A 24 69.42 -12.56 5.70
CA GLN A 24 68.24 -12.15 6.47
C GLN A 24 68.56 -11.14 7.58
N ALA A 25 69.77 -11.19 8.18
CA ALA A 25 70.21 -10.26 9.21
C ALA A 25 70.52 -8.86 8.66
N GLU A 26 70.90 -8.78 7.38
CA GLU A 26 71.23 -7.57 6.64
C GLU A 26 70.05 -7.06 5.80
N ALA A 27 68.88 -7.71 5.89
CA ALA A 27 67.73 -7.45 5.05
C ALA A 27 67.33 -5.97 5.00
N THR A 28 67.17 -5.47 3.77
CA THR A 28 66.84 -4.08 3.47
C THR A 28 65.36 -3.83 3.72
N ALA A 29 65.01 -2.74 4.40
CA ALA A 29 63.62 -2.42 4.69
C ALA A 29 62.90 -1.98 3.41
N LEU A 30 61.76 -2.61 3.11
CA LEU A 30 60.83 -2.17 2.06
C LEU A 30 59.54 -1.66 2.69
N THR A 31 58.92 -0.70 2.00
CA THR A 31 57.54 -0.30 2.24
C THR A 31 56.67 -0.83 1.11
N GLU A 32 55.35 -0.75 1.29
CA GLU A 32 54.37 -1.02 0.25
C GLU A 32 54.68 -0.27 -1.05
N GLY A 33 54.34 -0.88 -2.19
CA GLY A 33 54.52 -0.34 -3.53
C GLY A 33 55.38 -1.22 -4.44
N THR A 34 55.68 -0.70 -5.63
CA THR A 34 56.46 -1.41 -6.65
C THR A 34 57.89 -0.88 -6.73
N TRP A 35 58.86 -1.79 -6.61
CA TRP A 35 60.29 -1.51 -6.56
C TRP A 35 61.02 -2.13 -7.75
N GLN A 36 61.91 -1.38 -8.39
CA GLN A 36 62.85 -1.92 -9.38
C GLN A 36 64.16 -2.26 -8.68
N ILE A 37 64.61 -3.51 -8.79
CA ILE A 37 65.79 -4.03 -8.12
C ILE A 37 66.83 -4.45 -9.15
N GLU A 38 68.07 -4.01 -8.95
CA GLU A 38 69.26 -4.52 -9.63
C GLU A 38 70.27 -4.94 -8.55
N SER A 39 70.60 -6.23 -8.48
CA SER A 39 71.41 -6.78 -7.39
C SER A 39 72.27 -7.95 -7.86
N ASP A 40 73.27 -8.35 -7.06
CA ASP A 40 74.23 -9.42 -7.32
C ASP A 40 74.00 -10.70 -6.52
N GLY A 41 72.76 -11.19 -6.43
CA GLY A 41 72.52 -12.56 -5.94
C GLY A 41 71.23 -12.76 -5.16
N TYR A 42 71.36 -13.00 -3.85
CA TYR A 42 70.22 -13.21 -2.95
C TYR A 42 69.78 -11.88 -2.37
N ASP A 43 68.51 -11.57 -2.58
CA ASP A 43 67.97 -10.33 -2.09
C ASP A 43 67.06 -10.62 -0.92
N TRP A 44 67.50 -10.18 0.26
CA TRP A 44 66.68 -10.17 1.46
C TRP A 44 66.13 -8.79 1.72
N PHE A 45 64.81 -8.75 1.83
CA PHE A 45 64.06 -7.60 2.29
C PHE A 45 63.34 -7.93 3.57
N LYS A 46 63.07 -6.90 4.37
CA LYS A 46 62.19 -6.97 5.52
C LYS A 46 61.08 -5.95 5.40
N VAL A 47 59.91 -6.32 5.86
CA VAL A 47 58.73 -5.46 5.84
C VAL A 47 58.04 -5.56 7.20
N GLU A 48 57.58 -4.42 7.71
CA GLU A 48 56.74 -4.36 8.89
C GLU A 48 55.29 -4.48 8.43
N SER A 49 54.56 -5.47 8.95
CA SER A 49 53.18 -5.74 8.57
C SER A 49 52.29 -5.83 9.79
N LEU A 50 51.02 -5.43 9.63
CA LEU A 50 49.94 -5.79 10.53
C LEU A 50 49.55 -7.27 10.33
N ASP A 51 48.66 -7.79 11.17
CA ASP A 51 47.96 -9.04 10.89
C ASP A 51 47.00 -8.83 9.70
N GLY A 52 47.11 -9.63 8.65
CA GLY A 52 46.35 -9.44 7.41
C GLY A 52 47.01 -10.07 6.19
N GLU A 53 46.48 -9.82 5.00
CA GLU A 53 47.06 -10.36 3.76
C GLU A 53 48.30 -9.58 3.30
N ILE A 54 49.42 -10.29 3.13
CA ILE A 54 50.60 -9.77 2.43
C ILE A 54 50.57 -10.34 1.01
N ALA A 55 50.42 -9.49 -0.01
CA ALA A 55 50.48 -9.91 -1.41
C ALA A 55 51.81 -9.50 -2.04
N LEU A 56 52.43 -10.45 -2.72
CA LEU A 56 53.71 -10.27 -3.39
C LEU A 56 53.57 -10.64 -4.85
N SER A 57 54.04 -9.75 -5.73
CA SER A 57 54.23 -10.06 -7.13
C SER A 57 55.62 -9.63 -7.59
N MET A 58 56.23 -10.45 -8.43
CA MET A 58 57.59 -10.24 -8.88
C MET A 58 57.73 -10.63 -10.34
N SER A 59 58.30 -9.72 -11.13
CA SER A 59 58.51 -9.91 -12.56
C SER A 59 59.99 -9.73 -12.90
N PRO A 60 60.64 -10.70 -13.57
CA PRO A 60 61.98 -10.47 -14.12
C PRO A 60 61.99 -9.25 -15.05
N THR A 61 63.00 -8.38 -14.92
CA THR A 61 63.19 -7.22 -15.79
C THR A 61 64.61 -7.21 -16.34
N GLY A 62 64.97 -6.19 -17.13
CA GLY A 62 66.35 -5.97 -17.58
C GLY A 62 67.00 -7.17 -18.27
N ASP A 63 68.23 -7.48 -17.87
CA ASP A 63 69.02 -8.58 -18.46
C ASP A 63 68.51 -9.95 -17.99
N THR A 64 67.94 -10.06 -16.78
CA THR A 64 67.30 -11.31 -16.32
C THR A 64 66.15 -11.73 -17.24
N ALA A 65 65.29 -10.79 -17.64
CA ALA A 65 64.21 -11.03 -18.59
C ALA A 65 64.73 -11.39 -20.00
N ARG A 66 65.77 -10.69 -20.49
CA ARG A 66 66.36 -10.93 -21.81
C ARG A 66 67.02 -12.31 -21.93
N ASP A 67 67.61 -12.79 -20.84
CA ASP A 67 68.26 -14.10 -20.77
C ASP A 67 67.27 -15.25 -20.52
N GLY A 68 65.99 -14.94 -20.26
CA GLY A 68 64.96 -15.93 -19.92
C GLY A 68 65.20 -16.60 -18.56
N ARG A 69 65.87 -15.93 -17.63
CA ARG A 69 66.15 -16.42 -16.27
C ARG A 69 64.93 -16.20 -15.37
N ASN A 70 64.65 -17.14 -14.46
CA ASN A 70 63.53 -17.07 -13.54
C ASN A 70 63.98 -16.67 -12.14
N VAL A 71 63.28 -15.72 -11.52
CA VAL A 71 63.51 -15.31 -10.14
C VAL A 71 62.36 -15.86 -9.31
N ASN A 72 62.69 -16.46 -8.18
CA ASN A 72 61.78 -17.09 -7.24
C ASN A 72 61.58 -16.18 -6.01
N ILE A 73 60.39 -16.18 -5.43
CA ILE A 73 60.06 -15.35 -4.26
C ILE A 73 59.51 -16.19 -3.10
N GLU A 74 59.94 -15.86 -1.89
CA GLU A 74 59.54 -16.53 -0.66
C GLU A 74 59.32 -15.52 0.48
N LEU A 75 58.23 -15.67 1.22
CA LEU A 75 57.91 -14.91 2.43
C LEU A 75 58.22 -15.77 3.66
N ARG A 76 58.90 -15.17 4.65
CA ARG A 76 59.34 -15.80 5.90
C ARG A 76 58.91 -14.99 7.12
N ASN A 77 58.61 -15.69 8.21
CA ASN A 77 58.36 -15.07 9.51
C ASN A 77 59.66 -14.63 10.20
N SER A 78 59.55 -13.94 11.35
CA SER A 78 60.70 -13.46 12.13
C SER A 78 61.62 -14.57 12.68
N ALA A 79 61.14 -15.81 12.78
CA ALA A 79 61.94 -16.98 13.12
C ALA A 79 62.68 -17.59 11.91
N GLY A 80 62.53 -17.02 10.72
CA GLY A 80 63.14 -17.48 9.47
C GLY A 80 62.42 -18.67 8.82
N GLN A 81 61.22 -19.02 9.26
CA GLN A 81 60.43 -20.10 8.67
C GLN A 81 59.65 -19.58 7.44
N ALA A 82 59.67 -20.34 6.35
CA ALA A 82 58.91 -20.06 5.14
C ALA A 82 57.40 -20.21 5.38
N ILE A 83 56.64 -19.18 5.06
CA ILE A 83 55.18 -19.14 5.24
C ILE A 83 54.41 -18.92 3.94
N GLY A 84 55.09 -18.57 2.84
CA GLY A 84 54.54 -18.54 1.49
C GLY A 84 55.66 -18.44 0.45
N SER A 85 55.41 -18.92 -0.76
CA SER A 85 56.38 -18.83 -1.87
C SER A 85 55.72 -19.06 -3.22
N SER A 86 56.31 -18.53 -4.29
CA SER A 86 55.95 -18.83 -5.68
C SER A 86 57.19 -19.21 -6.49
N PHE A 87 57.07 -20.30 -7.24
CA PHE A 87 58.15 -20.93 -8.02
C PHE A 87 57.63 -21.47 -9.36
N THR A 88 57.24 -20.61 -10.29
CA THR A 88 56.91 -21.03 -11.65
C THR A 88 58.18 -21.45 -12.42
N PRO A 89 58.06 -22.29 -13.46
CA PRO A 89 59.21 -22.67 -14.28
C PRO A 89 59.78 -21.51 -15.13
N SER A 90 59.02 -20.43 -15.31
CA SER A 90 59.39 -19.23 -16.07
C SER A 90 58.32 -18.15 -15.94
N GLY A 91 58.74 -16.89 -15.78
CA GLY A 91 57.85 -15.73 -15.89
C GLY A 91 57.67 -15.00 -14.56
N ASP A 92 56.47 -14.45 -14.37
CA ASP A 92 56.12 -13.71 -13.16
C ASP A 92 55.81 -14.69 -12.02
N GLU A 93 56.19 -14.28 -10.81
CA GLU A 93 55.87 -14.98 -9.58
C GLU A 93 54.90 -14.15 -8.76
N SER A 94 53.81 -14.75 -8.31
CA SER A 94 52.86 -14.03 -7.44
C SER A 94 52.20 -14.99 -6.46
N PHE A 95 52.11 -14.57 -5.20
CA PHE A 95 51.31 -15.25 -4.20
C PHE A 95 50.90 -14.25 -3.13
N SER A 96 49.86 -14.58 -2.38
CA SER A 96 49.47 -13.84 -1.19
C SER A 96 49.39 -14.77 0.02
N ARG A 97 49.53 -14.18 1.21
CA ARG A 97 49.48 -14.94 2.46
C ARG A 97 48.90 -14.10 3.59
N ILE A 98 47.85 -14.63 4.22
CA ILE A 98 47.30 -14.08 5.46
C ILE A 98 48.24 -14.41 6.63
N VAL A 99 48.67 -13.39 7.35
CA VAL A 99 49.44 -13.47 8.59
C VAL A 99 48.59 -13.04 9.77
N THR A 100 48.66 -13.74 10.90
CA THR A 100 47.75 -13.54 12.04
C THR A 100 48.37 -12.76 13.20
N THR A 101 49.58 -12.23 13.03
CA THR A 101 50.29 -11.49 14.08
C THR A 101 51.04 -10.31 13.47
N PRO A 102 50.87 -9.08 13.99
CA PRO A 102 51.68 -7.94 13.59
C PRO A 102 53.17 -8.19 13.87
N GLY A 103 54.04 -7.74 12.97
CA GLY A 103 55.49 -7.79 13.16
C GLY A 103 56.29 -7.79 11.86
N THR A 104 57.60 -8.03 12.00
CA THR A 104 58.54 -8.05 10.88
C THR A 104 58.48 -9.37 10.11
N TYR A 105 58.25 -9.28 8.80
CA TYR A 105 58.34 -10.38 7.85
C TYR A 105 59.50 -10.16 6.88
N TYR A 106 60.00 -11.24 6.29
CA TYR A 106 61.16 -11.22 5.41
C TYR A 106 60.79 -11.76 4.03
N VAL A 107 61.10 -11.01 2.99
CA VAL A 107 60.95 -11.43 1.60
C VAL A 107 62.32 -11.81 1.07
N ARG A 108 62.41 -13.00 0.47
CA ARG A 108 63.62 -13.50 -0.18
C ARG A 108 63.36 -13.66 -1.68
N ALA A 109 64.14 -12.97 -2.50
CA ALA A 109 64.16 -13.13 -3.95
C ALA A 109 65.50 -13.74 -4.40
N TYR A 110 65.45 -14.72 -5.30
CA TYR A 110 66.64 -15.46 -5.75
C TYR A 110 66.44 -16.19 -7.08
N ASP A 111 67.51 -16.48 -7.82
CA ASP A 111 67.42 -17.28 -9.06
C ASP A 111 67.14 -18.76 -8.75
N GLY A 112 66.15 -19.36 -9.40
CA GLY A 112 65.77 -20.76 -9.18
C GLY A 112 66.87 -21.80 -9.49
N GLN A 113 67.89 -21.45 -10.27
CA GLN A 113 69.04 -22.32 -10.57
C GLN A 113 70.13 -22.28 -9.49
N TYR A 114 70.20 -21.20 -8.70
CA TYR A 114 71.25 -20.97 -7.71
C TYR A 114 70.60 -20.63 -6.35
N VAL A 115 70.38 -21.68 -5.54
CA VAL A 115 69.59 -21.59 -4.29
C VAL A 115 70.41 -21.26 -3.04
N ASP A 116 71.71 -21.61 -3.01
CA ASP A 116 72.60 -21.27 -1.89
C ASP A 116 73.97 -20.60 -2.24
N ASN A 117 74.37 -20.45 -3.52
CA ASN A 117 75.68 -19.85 -3.86
C ASN A 117 75.80 -19.40 -5.35
N PRO A 118 75.40 -18.17 -5.72
CA PRO A 118 75.58 -17.67 -7.09
C PRO A 118 77.07 -17.41 -7.40
N PRO A 119 77.51 -17.51 -8.67
CA PRO A 119 78.87 -17.15 -9.06
C PRO A 119 79.19 -15.65 -8.86
N ASP A 120 80.41 -15.31 -8.46
CA ASP A 120 80.86 -13.91 -8.31
C ASP A 120 80.57 -13.08 -9.58
N GLY A 121 79.82 -11.97 -9.42
CA GLY A 121 79.41 -11.08 -10.51
C GLY A 121 78.12 -11.47 -11.23
N PHE A 122 77.33 -12.40 -10.67
CA PHE A 122 76.03 -12.79 -11.20
C PHE A 122 74.92 -11.85 -10.71
N GLY A 123 74.39 -11.01 -11.61
CA GLY A 123 73.32 -10.07 -11.31
C GLY A 123 71.92 -10.57 -11.66
N ILE A 124 70.93 -10.25 -10.83
CA ILE A 124 69.50 -10.38 -11.14
C ILE A 124 68.83 -9.01 -11.11
N THR A 125 67.97 -8.76 -12.10
CA THR A 125 67.15 -7.55 -12.24
C THR A 125 65.68 -7.92 -12.31
N TYR A 126 64.85 -7.34 -11.44
CA TYR A 126 63.41 -7.62 -11.38
C TYR A 126 62.62 -6.46 -10.79
N SER A 127 61.30 -6.50 -11.00
CA SER A 127 60.31 -5.65 -10.37
C SER A 127 59.68 -6.44 -9.23
N LEU A 128 59.63 -5.88 -8.02
CA LEU A 128 58.96 -6.46 -6.86
C LEU A 128 57.85 -5.52 -6.39
N SER A 129 56.60 -5.98 -6.46
CA SER A 129 55.46 -5.29 -5.86
C SER A 129 55.08 -5.96 -4.55
N ILE A 130 54.95 -5.15 -3.51
CA ILE A 130 54.49 -5.59 -2.19
C ILE A 130 53.24 -4.79 -1.85
N ASP A 131 52.17 -5.52 -1.54
CA ASP A 131 50.94 -4.99 -0.97
C ASP A 131 50.84 -5.46 0.48
N LEU A 132 50.55 -4.54 1.40
CA LEU A 132 50.55 -4.78 2.85
C LEU A 132 49.16 -4.52 3.40
N PRO A 133 48.75 -5.24 4.46
CA PRO A 133 47.45 -5.04 5.05
C PRO A 133 47.39 -3.66 5.71
N GLU A 134 46.41 -2.87 5.31
CA GLU A 134 46.09 -1.57 5.92
C GLU A 134 45.46 -1.77 7.32
N ALA A 135 45.66 -0.79 8.21
CA ALA A 135 44.99 -0.80 9.50
C ALA A 135 43.50 -0.54 9.29
N ASP A 136 42.66 -1.43 9.79
CA ASP A 136 41.22 -1.29 9.62
C ASP A 136 40.72 0.03 10.27
N PRO A 137 40.02 0.89 9.54
CA PRO A 137 39.30 1.99 10.17
C PRO A 137 38.30 1.40 11.17
N ASN A 138 38.33 1.88 12.42
CA ASN A 138 37.29 1.55 13.38
C ASN A 138 35.96 2.12 12.88
N ASP A 139 35.17 1.27 12.23
CA ASP A 139 33.79 1.50 11.76
C ASP A 139 32.82 1.81 12.90
N GLY A 140 33.20 1.48 14.14
CA GLY A 140 32.61 2.03 15.34
C GLY A 140 31.43 1.23 15.89
N ASN A 141 31.20 -0.01 15.45
CA ASN A 141 30.11 -0.88 15.89
C ASN A 141 30.61 -2.28 16.32
N ASN A 142 31.90 -2.44 16.58
CA ASN A 142 32.57 -3.71 16.89
C ASN A 142 32.20 -4.35 18.23
N THR A 143 31.53 -3.59 19.10
CA THR A 143 31.05 -4.07 20.38
C THR A 143 29.64 -3.59 20.61
N ARG A 144 28.90 -4.32 21.44
CA ARG A 144 27.53 -3.93 21.82
C ARG A 144 27.43 -2.51 22.42
N GLY A 145 28.47 -2.04 23.10
CA GLY A 145 28.49 -0.69 23.69
C GLY A 145 28.78 0.43 22.68
N GLU A 146 29.22 0.05 21.49
CA GLU A 146 29.52 0.93 20.36
C GLU A 146 28.44 0.82 19.27
N ALA A 147 27.43 -0.04 19.44
CA ALA A 147 26.41 -0.31 18.44
C ALA A 147 25.62 0.95 18.03
N ASP A 148 25.63 1.25 16.74
CA ASP A 148 24.90 2.35 16.14
C ASP A 148 23.44 1.98 15.87
N LEU A 149 22.57 3.00 15.81
CA LEU A 149 21.15 2.82 15.52
C LEU A 149 20.96 2.32 14.08
N LEU A 150 20.40 1.12 13.94
CA LEU A 150 19.92 0.58 12.69
C LEU A 150 18.52 1.13 12.41
N SER A 151 18.40 1.86 11.32
CA SER A 151 17.10 2.35 10.85
C SER A 151 16.38 1.25 10.06
N ARG A 152 15.04 1.34 9.99
CA ARG A 152 14.22 0.48 9.12
C ARG A 152 14.72 0.57 7.67
N GLY A 153 14.58 -0.53 6.95
CA GLY A 153 14.95 -0.66 5.54
C GLY A 153 16.26 -1.41 5.33
N ILE A 154 16.75 -1.38 4.10
CA ILE A 154 17.99 -2.08 3.70
C ILE A 154 19.21 -1.17 3.89
N THR A 155 20.13 -1.58 4.77
CA THR A 155 21.42 -0.90 4.94
C THR A 155 22.56 -1.82 4.54
N THR A 156 23.56 -1.29 3.83
CA THR A 156 24.78 -2.03 3.46
C THR A 156 25.90 -1.70 4.44
N PHE A 157 26.58 -2.74 4.91
CA PHE A 157 27.69 -2.65 5.86
C PHE A 157 28.94 -3.30 5.29
N SER A 158 30.09 -2.75 5.68
CA SER A 158 31.42 -3.27 5.40
C SER A 158 32.29 -3.01 6.63
N GLY A 159 32.97 -4.04 7.12
CA GLY A 159 33.84 -3.98 8.30
C GLY A 159 34.69 -5.25 8.41
N SER A 160 35.74 -5.28 9.24
CA SER A 160 36.59 -6.49 9.35
C SER A 160 36.31 -7.34 10.61
N LYS A 161 35.36 -6.95 11.44
CA LYS A 161 35.07 -7.55 12.74
C LYS A 161 33.58 -7.75 12.93
N GLU A 162 33.22 -8.36 14.06
CA GLU A 162 31.79 -8.56 14.35
C GLU A 162 31.09 -7.24 14.57
N ASP A 163 29.92 -7.09 13.98
CA ASP A 163 29.16 -5.84 14.04
C ASP A 163 27.97 -6.00 14.97
N TRP A 164 27.73 -4.97 15.77
CA TRP A 164 26.58 -4.83 16.62
C TRP A 164 25.75 -3.63 16.18
N HIS A 165 24.46 -3.87 15.97
CA HIS A 165 23.49 -2.88 15.54
C HIS A 165 22.43 -2.70 16.61
N ARG A 166 22.21 -1.47 17.07
CA ARG A 166 21.18 -1.13 18.05
C ARG A 166 19.88 -0.89 17.33
N ILE A 167 18.80 -1.49 17.81
CA ILE A 167 17.45 -1.36 17.27
C ILE A 167 16.58 -0.76 18.36
N GLU A 168 15.84 0.28 18.03
CA GLU A 168 14.80 0.86 18.90
C GLU A 168 13.46 0.60 18.23
N THR A 169 12.52 -0.03 18.92
CA THR A 169 11.20 -0.35 18.36
C THR A 169 10.09 -0.09 19.35
N GLY A 170 8.93 0.33 18.84
CA GLY A 170 7.65 0.24 19.52
C GLY A 170 7.23 -1.23 19.72
N PRO A 171 6.14 -1.47 20.45
CA PRO A 171 5.60 -2.81 20.61
C PRO A 171 5.14 -3.35 19.26
N GLY A 172 5.57 -4.56 18.89
CA GLY A 172 5.18 -5.15 17.62
C GLY A 172 6.20 -6.11 17.03
N PRO A 173 5.89 -6.66 15.86
CA PRO A 173 6.75 -7.62 15.19
C PRO A 173 8.02 -6.96 14.64
N VAL A 174 9.13 -7.70 14.64
CA VAL A 174 10.41 -7.27 14.05
C VAL A 174 11.00 -8.38 13.20
N SER A 175 11.44 -8.03 11.99
CA SER A 175 12.15 -8.91 11.07
C SER A 175 13.53 -8.34 10.74
N LEU A 176 14.53 -9.21 10.69
CA LEU A 176 15.89 -8.90 10.30
C LEU A 176 16.36 -9.90 9.26
N GLU A 177 16.72 -9.45 8.07
CA GLU A 177 17.32 -10.29 7.04
C GLU A 177 18.73 -9.80 6.73
N MET A 178 19.71 -10.68 6.87
CA MET A 178 21.11 -10.42 6.56
C MET A 178 21.49 -11.20 5.30
N ARG A 179 22.06 -10.52 4.30
CA ARG A 179 22.58 -11.15 3.09
C ARG A 179 24.08 -10.85 2.97
N PRO A 180 24.95 -11.88 3.04
CA PRO A 180 26.36 -11.70 2.74
C PRO A 180 26.54 -11.25 1.29
N THR A 181 27.39 -10.24 1.06
CA THR A 181 27.78 -9.78 -0.29
C THR A 181 29.20 -10.21 -0.67
N GLY A 182 30.00 -10.63 0.31
CA GLY A 182 31.29 -11.29 0.12
C GLY A 182 31.22 -12.83 0.11
N GLU A 183 32.39 -13.48 -0.02
CA GLU A 183 32.50 -14.95 -0.01
C GLU A 183 32.47 -15.57 1.41
N ILE A 184 32.36 -14.75 2.46
CA ILE A 184 32.44 -15.17 3.85
C ILE A 184 31.05 -15.49 4.39
N ASP A 185 30.96 -16.66 5.04
CA ASP A 185 29.78 -17.09 5.78
C ASP A 185 29.62 -16.26 7.06
N LEU A 186 28.43 -15.69 7.25
CA LEU A 186 28.10 -14.79 8.36
C LEU A 186 26.86 -15.31 9.08
N ASN A 187 26.80 -15.10 10.40
CA ASN A 187 25.68 -15.49 11.24
C ASN A 187 24.97 -14.25 11.81
N LEU A 188 23.65 -14.36 12.00
CA LEU A 188 22.81 -13.32 12.60
C LEU A 188 22.29 -13.76 13.98
N SER A 189 22.22 -12.83 14.93
CA SER A 189 21.62 -13.06 16.25
C SER A 189 21.00 -11.79 16.82
N LEU A 190 19.86 -11.91 17.50
CA LEU A 190 19.16 -10.79 18.15
C LEU A 190 19.20 -10.94 19.68
N PHE A 191 19.43 -9.84 20.38
CA PHE A 191 19.54 -9.76 21.84
C PHE A 191 18.65 -8.66 22.42
N ASN A 192 18.12 -8.87 23.63
CA ASN A 192 17.44 -7.83 24.41
C ASN A 192 18.45 -6.89 25.11
N GLU A 193 17.97 -5.82 25.74
CA GLU A 193 18.80 -4.86 26.46
C GLU A 193 19.65 -5.50 27.59
N SER A 194 19.18 -6.57 28.22
CA SER A 194 19.96 -7.27 29.26
C SER A 194 21.11 -8.14 28.71
N GLY A 195 21.14 -8.37 27.39
CA GLY A 195 22.12 -9.24 26.71
C GLY A 195 21.69 -10.71 26.65
N GLU A 196 20.44 -11.02 27.00
CA GLU A 196 19.84 -12.30 26.71
C GLU A 196 19.49 -12.39 25.22
N ARG A 197 19.74 -13.57 24.64
CA ARG A 197 19.54 -13.81 23.21
C ARG A 197 18.09 -14.20 22.94
N ILE A 198 17.45 -13.48 22.05
CA ILE A 198 16.03 -13.65 21.69
C ILE A 198 15.89 -14.64 20.54
N ALA A 199 16.68 -14.47 19.49
CA ALA A 199 16.58 -15.28 18.27
C ALA A 199 17.92 -15.39 17.53
N ILE A 200 18.07 -16.44 16.71
CA ILE A 200 19.26 -16.74 15.91
C ILE A 200 18.87 -17.40 14.59
N ASP A 201 19.67 -17.21 13.55
CA ASP A 201 19.68 -18.05 12.36
C ASP A 201 21.14 -18.30 11.94
N TRP A 202 21.46 -19.58 11.75
CA TRP A 202 22.80 -20.11 11.48
C TRP A 202 22.71 -21.18 10.39
N GLN A 203 22.56 -20.76 9.15
CA GLN A 203 22.70 -21.63 8.00
C GLN A 203 24.19 -21.90 7.71
N SER A 204 24.49 -22.87 6.85
CA SER A 204 25.87 -23.22 6.50
C SER A 204 26.44 -22.41 5.33
N SER A 205 25.60 -21.56 4.74
CA SER A 205 25.89 -20.66 3.61
C SER A 205 24.60 -19.95 3.18
N GLY A 206 24.64 -18.63 2.99
CA GLY A 206 23.55 -17.87 2.35
C GLY A 206 23.00 -16.74 3.22
N PRO A 207 21.82 -16.19 2.86
CA PRO A 207 21.09 -15.24 3.71
C PRO A 207 20.70 -15.86 5.06
N GLU A 208 20.74 -15.06 6.11
CA GLU A 208 20.27 -15.42 7.44
C GLU A 208 19.09 -14.51 7.81
N SER A 209 18.08 -15.05 8.49
CA SER A 209 16.89 -14.26 8.84
C SER A 209 16.41 -14.54 10.27
N VAL A 210 16.13 -13.48 11.01
CA VAL A 210 15.57 -13.55 12.37
C VAL A 210 14.24 -12.82 12.38
N GLN A 211 13.20 -13.47 12.91
CA GLN A 211 11.89 -12.88 13.06
C GLN A 211 11.35 -13.09 14.46
N VAL A 212 10.82 -12.02 15.02
CA VAL A 212 10.17 -12.02 16.32
C VAL A 212 8.79 -11.42 16.17
N ALA A 213 7.77 -12.21 16.49
CA ALA A 213 6.39 -11.84 16.21
C ALA A 213 5.82 -10.72 17.10
N ALA A 214 6.39 -10.54 18.29
CA ALA A 214 6.07 -9.43 19.18
C ALA A 214 7.27 -9.14 20.06
N LEU A 215 7.87 -7.96 19.89
CA LEU A 215 8.78 -7.37 20.85
C LEU A 215 8.00 -6.36 21.69
N THR A 216 8.33 -6.28 22.98
CA THR A 216 7.92 -5.14 23.80
C THR A 216 8.68 -3.91 23.37
N GLU A 217 8.09 -2.74 23.56
CA GLU A 217 8.79 -1.46 23.38
C GLU A 217 10.15 -1.47 24.08
N GLY A 218 11.21 -1.05 23.37
CA GLY A 218 12.53 -0.92 23.96
C GLY A 218 13.70 -1.08 23.00
N VAL A 219 14.87 -1.34 23.59
CA VAL A 219 16.16 -1.40 22.88
C VAL A 219 16.63 -2.85 22.71
N TYR A 220 16.94 -3.21 21.47
CA TYR A 220 17.42 -4.51 21.05
C TYR A 220 18.75 -4.38 20.30
N PHE A 221 19.44 -5.50 20.12
CA PHE A 221 20.75 -5.52 19.46
C PHE A 221 20.87 -6.69 18.51
N ALA A 222 21.05 -6.40 17.22
CA ALA A 222 21.44 -7.39 16.23
C ALA A 222 22.97 -7.53 16.21
N ARG A 223 23.45 -8.76 16.09
CA ARG A 223 24.87 -9.08 15.97
C ARG A 223 25.09 -9.85 14.69
N VAL A 224 25.99 -9.36 13.85
CA VAL A 224 26.46 -10.02 12.62
C VAL A 224 27.92 -10.41 12.81
N PHE A 225 28.27 -11.68 12.60
CA PHE A 225 29.63 -12.15 12.84
C PHE A 225 30.00 -13.36 11.99
N ALA A 226 31.29 -13.49 11.67
CA ALA A 226 31.85 -14.67 11.04
C ALA A 226 32.19 -15.74 12.11
N PRO A 227 31.57 -16.93 12.11
CA PRO A 227 31.74 -17.93 13.16
C PRO A 227 33.19 -18.43 13.29
N GLN A 228 33.94 -18.50 12.19
CA GLN A 228 35.35 -18.91 12.16
C GLN A 228 36.31 -17.90 12.83
N TYR A 229 35.89 -16.64 13.01
CA TYR A 229 36.71 -15.56 13.58
C TYR A 229 36.25 -15.10 14.95
N GLN A 230 35.20 -15.74 15.52
CA GLN A 230 34.58 -15.33 16.78
C GLN A 230 35.53 -15.19 17.98
N ALA A 231 36.62 -15.97 18.03
CA ALA A 231 37.58 -15.94 19.14
C ALA A 231 38.77 -14.99 18.92
N THR A 232 39.05 -14.60 17.69
CA THR A 232 40.29 -13.91 17.30
C THR A 232 40.08 -12.58 16.56
N GLY A 233 38.87 -12.29 16.07
CA GLY A 233 38.63 -11.26 15.06
C GLY A 233 39.08 -11.72 13.66
N ALA A 234 38.53 -11.13 12.59
CA ALA A 234 39.10 -11.36 11.26
C ALA A 234 40.44 -10.58 11.15
N PRO A 235 41.46 -11.13 10.49
CA PRO A 235 42.70 -10.41 10.18
C PRO A 235 42.45 -9.15 9.31
N ASN A 236 43.30 -8.12 9.40
CA ASN A 236 43.11 -6.90 8.60
C ASN A 236 43.15 -7.21 7.09
N GLY A 237 42.29 -6.53 6.32
CA GLY A 237 42.10 -6.78 4.88
C GLY A 237 41.09 -7.86 4.54
N ILE A 238 40.48 -8.53 5.54
CA ILE A 238 39.27 -9.35 5.33
C ILE A 238 38.03 -8.49 5.62
N SER A 239 37.16 -8.30 4.63
CA SER A 239 35.89 -7.58 4.80
C SER A 239 34.71 -8.53 5.02
N LEU A 240 33.88 -8.21 6.01
CA LEU A 240 32.57 -8.78 6.28
C LEU A 240 31.53 -7.87 5.63
N ASP A 241 31.38 -7.99 4.31
CA ASP A 241 30.42 -7.19 3.56
C ASP A 241 29.05 -7.86 3.55
N TYR A 242 28.01 -7.16 3.97
CA TYR A 242 26.63 -7.66 3.97
C TYR A 242 25.61 -6.54 3.86
N THR A 243 24.41 -6.90 3.45
CA THR A 243 23.23 -6.04 3.63
C THR A 243 22.43 -6.55 4.81
N LEU A 244 21.92 -5.64 5.63
CA LEU A 244 20.97 -5.95 6.70
C LEU A 244 19.68 -5.17 6.43
N GLN A 245 18.59 -5.90 6.30
CA GLN A 245 17.24 -5.38 6.16
C GLN A 245 16.53 -5.48 7.51
N LEU A 246 16.11 -4.36 8.08
CA LEU A 246 15.29 -4.30 9.28
C LEU A 246 13.86 -3.90 8.89
N ASP A 247 12.87 -4.69 9.30
CA ASP A 247 11.46 -4.36 9.17
C ASP A 247 10.78 -4.38 10.54
N MET A 248 10.05 -3.30 10.84
CA MET A 248 9.37 -3.05 12.11
C MET A 248 8.31 -1.94 11.93
N PRO A 249 7.27 -1.87 12.78
CA PRO A 249 6.30 -0.76 12.76
C PRO A 249 7.00 0.61 12.91
N ARG A 250 6.47 1.63 12.23
CA ARG A 250 6.97 3.03 12.32
C ARG A 250 6.48 3.65 13.64
N ASP A 251 5.18 3.78 13.78
CA ASP A 251 4.51 4.12 15.02
C ASP A 251 3.53 3.00 15.41
N SER A 252 3.65 2.53 16.64
CA SER A 252 2.77 1.51 17.20
C SER A 252 2.65 1.68 18.70
N TRP A 253 1.50 1.29 19.21
CA TRP A 253 1.26 1.22 20.65
C TRP A 253 0.33 0.05 20.98
N VAL A 254 0.42 -0.39 22.23
CA VAL A 254 -0.46 -1.40 22.81
C VAL A 254 -1.04 -0.87 24.13
N SER A 255 -2.34 -1.03 24.30
CA SER A 255 -3.05 -0.59 25.50
C SER A 255 -3.85 -1.72 26.12
N GLU A 256 -3.67 -1.96 27.41
CA GLU A 256 -4.47 -2.90 28.18
C GLU A 256 -5.91 -2.37 28.37
N LEU A 257 -6.91 -3.21 28.07
CA LEU A 257 -8.31 -2.86 28.29
C LEU A 257 -8.65 -2.80 29.78
N GLY A 258 -8.02 -3.65 30.59
CA GLY A 258 -8.42 -3.85 32.00
C GLY A 258 -9.75 -4.59 32.13
N LEU A 259 -10.11 -5.37 31.10
CA LEU A 259 -11.28 -6.23 31.01
C LEU A 259 -10.83 -7.68 30.74
N GLY A 260 -11.75 -8.63 30.72
CA GLY A 260 -11.47 -9.98 30.25
C GLY A 260 -11.25 -10.05 28.72
N PRO A 261 -11.16 -11.24 28.13
CA PRO A 261 -10.74 -11.42 26.73
C PRO A 261 -11.75 -10.86 25.73
N VAL A 262 -11.24 -10.32 24.62
CA VAL A 262 -12.03 -9.98 23.44
C VAL A 262 -12.35 -11.28 22.70
N ARG A 263 -13.63 -11.66 22.66
CA ARG A 263 -14.11 -12.86 21.98
C ARG A 263 -14.97 -12.48 20.78
N ASN A 264 -16.20 -12.03 20.99
CA ASN A 264 -17.13 -11.91 19.86
C ASN A 264 -17.21 -10.50 19.24
N ALA A 265 -16.60 -9.50 19.87
CA ALA A 265 -16.66 -8.11 19.44
C ALA A 265 -15.55 -7.78 18.43
N SER A 266 -15.90 -7.00 17.41
CA SER A 266 -14.94 -6.30 16.55
C SER A 266 -14.67 -4.90 17.11
N VAL A 267 -13.51 -4.34 16.76
CA VAL A 267 -13.19 -2.95 17.09
C VAL A 267 -14.09 -2.03 16.26
N GLY A 268 -14.53 -0.92 16.84
CA GLY A 268 -15.15 0.19 16.11
C GLY A 268 -14.33 1.46 16.28
N VAL A 269 -14.33 2.32 15.26
CA VAL A 269 -13.65 3.62 15.27
C VAL A 269 -14.67 4.66 14.84
N TYR A 270 -14.89 5.69 15.66
CA TYR A 270 -15.85 6.76 15.41
C TYR A 270 -15.55 7.96 16.31
N ASP A 271 -15.69 9.17 15.79
CA ASP A 271 -15.67 10.43 16.57
C ASP A 271 -16.97 10.55 17.40
N ILE A 272 -16.94 10.01 18.62
CA ILE A 272 -18.13 9.87 19.47
C ILE A 272 -18.48 11.18 20.20
N ASP A 273 -17.50 12.02 20.48
CA ASP A 273 -17.69 13.28 21.23
C ASP A 273 -17.66 14.55 20.34
N ARG A 274 -17.39 14.37 19.04
CA ARG A 274 -17.37 15.42 18.00
C ARG A 274 -16.28 16.45 18.19
N ASP A 275 -15.14 16.05 18.73
CA ASP A 275 -13.97 16.92 18.82
C ASP A 275 -13.10 16.93 17.54
N GLY A 276 -13.41 16.03 16.59
CA GLY A 276 -12.72 15.89 15.31
C GLY A 276 -11.63 14.81 15.31
N GLU A 277 -11.36 14.19 16.45
CA GLU A 277 -10.48 13.03 16.58
C GLU A 277 -11.34 11.76 16.70
N MET A 278 -10.80 10.61 16.28
CA MET A 278 -11.55 9.36 16.29
C MET A 278 -11.29 8.57 17.58
N GLU A 279 -12.34 8.12 18.26
CA GLU A 279 -12.21 7.16 19.36
C GLU A 279 -12.27 5.72 18.90
N ILE A 280 -11.54 4.87 19.61
CA ILE A 280 -11.51 3.43 19.41
C ILE A 280 -12.35 2.75 20.49
N VAL A 281 -13.36 1.98 20.09
CA VAL A 281 -14.33 1.33 20.97
C VAL A 281 -14.27 -0.18 20.84
N VAL A 282 -14.10 -0.88 21.98
CA VAL A 282 -13.93 -2.34 22.01
C VAL A 282 -14.75 -2.98 23.13
N GLY A 283 -15.56 -3.98 22.75
CA GLY A 283 -16.27 -4.85 23.68
C GLY A 283 -15.43 -6.05 24.13
N ALA A 284 -15.58 -6.45 25.39
CA ALA A 284 -14.87 -7.60 25.96
C ALA A 284 -15.80 -8.50 26.77
N SER A 285 -15.44 -9.79 26.83
CA SER A 285 -16.09 -10.78 27.68
C SER A 285 -15.42 -10.86 29.04
N LYS A 286 -16.13 -11.37 30.05
CA LYS A 286 -15.50 -11.69 31.35
C LYS A 286 -14.53 -12.88 31.24
N LEU A 287 -13.56 -12.91 32.15
CA LEU A 287 -12.62 -14.02 32.33
C LEU A 287 -12.92 -14.77 33.63
N LEU A 288 -12.98 -16.11 33.52
CA LEU A 288 -13.19 -17.01 34.66
C LEU A 288 -11.95 -17.89 34.90
N ASP A 289 -11.64 -18.18 36.16
CA ASP A 289 -10.65 -19.22 36.52
C ASP A 289 -11.21 -20.65 36.36
N ASP A 290 -10.38 -21.68 36.53
CA ASP A 290 -10.78 -23.10 36.47
C ASP A 290 -11.88 -23.47 37.48
N ALA A 291 -12.01 -22.71 38.56
CA ALA A 291 -13.06 -22.89 39.56
C ALA A 291 -14.35 -22.15 39.18
N GLY A 292 -14.37 -21.38 38.09
CA GLY A 292 -15.47 -20.55 37.60
C GLY A 292 -15.64 -19.24 38.38
N ASN A 293 -14.62 -18.71 39.04
CA ASN A 293 -14.64 -17.38 39.66
C ASN A 293 -14.32 -16.32 38.61
N GLU A 294 -15.03 -15.20 38.65
CA GLU A 294 -14.70 -14.02 37.83
C GLU A 294 -13.39 -13.41 38.31
N ILE A 295 -12.39 -13.38 37.41
CA ILE A 295 -11.05 -12.82 37.68
C ILE A 295 -10.76 -11.57 36.87
N ALA A 296 -11.52 -11.33 35.79
CA ALA A 296 -11.56 -10.05 35.08
C ALA A 296 -12.99 -9.79 34.56
N PRO A 297 -13.47 -8.53 34.63
CA PRO A 297 -14.85 -8.18 34.24
C PRO A 297 -15.06 -8.15 32.72
N GLY A 298 -16.28 -8.37 32.28
CA GLY A 298 -16.74 -8.04 30.92
C GLY A 298 -17.19 -6.57 30.84
N GLY A 299 -17.15 -5.99 29.64
CA GLY A 299 -17.51 -4.58 29.48
C GLY A 299 -17.13 -3.97 28.13
N LEU A 300 -17.16 -2.64 28.09
CA LEU A 300 -16.80 -1.79 26.96
C LEU A 300 -15.65 -0.88 27.36
N ALA A 301 -14.62 -0.80 26.52
CA ALA A 301 -13.50 0.12 26.68
C ALA A 301 -13.46 1.11 25.51
N VAL A 302 -13.17 2.38 25.83
CA VAL A 302 -13.00 3.46 24.85
C VAL A 302 -11.63 4.10 25.05
N PHE A 303 -10.95 4.32 23.93
CA PHE A 303 -9.61 4.89 23.86
C PHE A 303 -9.58 6.07 22.90
N GLU A 304 -8.73 7.03 23.19
CA GLU A 304 -8.33 8.07 22.23
C GLU A 304 -7.44 7.45 21.14
N ALA A 305 -7.25 8.16 20.02
CA ALA A 305 -6.39 7.74 18.91
C ALA A 305 -4.94 7.42 19.30
N ASP A 306 -4.41 8.08 20.33
CA ASP A 306 -3.06 7.86 20.87
C ASP A 306 -2.94 6.63 21.80
N GLY A 307 -4.04 5.89 21.96
CA GLY A 307 -4.13 4.70 22.80
C GLY A 307 -4.35 5.00 24.29
N THR A 308 -4.50 6.26 24.68
CA THR A 308 -4.89 6.57 26.06
C THR A 308 -6.33 6.17 26.33
N LYS A 309 -6.56 5.57 27.50
CA LYS A 309 -7.88 5.10 27.89
C LYS A 309 -8.77 6.27 28.30
N LYS A 310 -9.81 6.54 27.50
CA LYS A 310 -10.84 7.55 27.77
C LYS A 310 -11.71 7.12 28.95
N TRP A 311 -12.33 5.93 28.84
CA TRP A 311 -13.07 5.31 29.94
C TRP A 311 -13.31 3.81 29.73
N VAL A 312 -13.71 3.12 30.79
CA VAL A 312 -14.14 1.72 30.78
C VAL A 312 -15.47 1.61 31.52
N LYS A 313 -16.41 0.87 30.92
CA LYS A 313 -17.75 0.63 31.46
C LYS A 313 -18.02 -0.87 31.55
N THR A 314 -18.44 -1.32 32.73
CA THR A 314 -18.99 -2.67 32.92
C THR A 314 -20.51 -2.62 32.91
N PHE A 315 -21.14 -3.73 32.53
CA PHE A 315 -22.60 -3.91 32.56
C PHE A 315 -22.97 -4.97 33.58
N ASP A 316 -24.11 -4.83 34.25
CA ASP A 316 -24.50 -5.75 35.32
C ASP A 316 -24.78 -7.16 34.79
N ALA A 317 -24.33 -8.18 35.53
CA ALA A 317 -24.72 -9.57 35.34
C ALA A 317 -26.22 -9.79 35.66
N PHE A 318 -26.78 -10.91 35.18
CA PHE A 318 -28.14 -11.28 35.54
C PHE A 318 -28.24 -11.52 37.06
N PRO A 319 -29.20 -10.92 37.78
CA PRO A 319 -29.20 -10.89 39.25
C PRO A 319 -29.74 -12.19 39.87
N SER A 320 -29.12 -13.33 39.53
CA SER A 320 -29.44 -14.65 40.06
C SER A 320 -28.18 -15.51 40.25
N ILE A 321 -28.36 -16.69 40.84
CA ILE A 321 -27.29 -17.68 40.91
C ILE A 321 -27.31 -18.46 39.60
N ASP A 322 -26.19 -18.48 38.89
CA ASP A 322 -25.99 -19.28 37.70
C ASP A 322 -26.21 -20.77 38.05
N PRO A 323 -27.14 -21.46 37.38
CA PRO A 323 -27.48 -22.84 37.71
C PRO A 323 -26.37 -23.85 37.35
N ALA A 324 -25.50 -23.51 36.40
CA ALA A 324 -24.40 -24.37 35.98
C ALA A 324 -23.22 -24.32 36.95
N THR A 325 -22.89 -23.13 37.46
CA THR A 325 -21.73 -22.94 38.36
C THR A 325 -22.10 -22.83 39.84
N GLY A 326 -23.36 -22.52 40.16
CA GLY A 326 -23.84 -22.29 41.51
C GLY A 326 -23.34 -20.97 42.12
N LYS A 327 -22.96 -19.99 41.29
CA LYS A 327 -22.38 -18.70 41.71
C LYS A 327 -23.16 -17.50 41.18
N SER A 328 -23.02 -16.36 41.84
CA SER A 328 -23.40 -15.05 41.31
C SER A 328 -22.20 -14.39 40.65
N TYR A 329 -22.45 -13.59 39.62
CA TYR A 329 -21.44 -12.84 38.88
C TYR A 329 -21.72 -11.34 38.98
N GLU A 330 -20.72 -10.52 38.67
CA GLU A 330 -20.84 -9.07 38.78
C GLU A 330 -21.14 -8.43 37.43
N THR A 331 -20.45 -8.86 36.37
CA THR A 331 -20.53 -8.19 35.06
C THR A 331 -21.16 -9.05 33.98
N THR A 332 -21.56 -8.48 32.85
CA THR A 332 -21.92 -9.26 31.64
C THR A 332 -20.97 -8.99 30.48
N SER A 333 -20.80 -10.00 29.61
CA SER A 333 -19.97 -9.94 28.42
C SER A 333 -20.60 -9.06 27.32
N VAL A 334 -19.79 -8.19 26.71
CA VAL A 334 -20.14 -7.56 25.43
C VAL A 334 -19.76 -8.50 24.30
N THR A 335 -20.72 -8.80 23.42
CA THR A 335 -20.62 -9.88 22.44
C THR A 335 -20.79 -9.41 21.01
N THR A 336 -21.05 -8.13 20.76
CA THR A 336 -21.17 -7.58 19.42
C THR A 336 -20.14 -6.50 19.13
N ALA A 337 -19.91 -6.22 17.85
CA ALA A 337 -19.28 -4.97 17.46
C ALA A 337 -20.15 -3.77 17.92
N PRO A 338 -19.55 -2.63 18.30
CA PRO A 338 -20.29 -1.42 18.61
C PRO A 338 -20.92 -0.83 17.34
N THR A 339 -22.06 -0.17 17.50
CA THR A 339 -22.71 0.64 16.46
C THR A 339 -22.90 2.06 16.96
N PHE A 340 -22.69 3.03 16.08
CA PHE A 340 -22.64 4.44 16.43
C PHE A 340 -23.80 5.18 15.78
N SER A 341 -24.60 5.88 16.60
CA SER A 341 -25.65 6.76 16.11
C SER A 341 -26.11 7.67 17.22
N ASP A 342 -26.44 8.92 16.89
CA ASP A 342 -27.27 9.77 17.74
C ASP A 342 -28.70 9.21 17.73
N VAL A 343 -29.06 8.40 18.73
CA VAL A 343 -30.38 7.74 18.84
C VAL A 343 -31.36 8.55 19.68
N ASN A 344 -30.85 9.46 20.51
CA ASN A 344 -31.66 10.29 21.39
C ASN A 344 -31.94 11.71 20.82
N GLY A 345 -31.24 12.11 19.76
CA GLY A 345 -31.35 13.40 19.06
C GLY A 345 -30.69 14.57 19.78
N ASP A 346 -29.76 14.32 20.71
CA ASP A 346 -29.08 15.35 21.50
C ASP A 346 -27.85 15.95 20.81
N GLY A 347 -27.43 15.38 19.68
CA GLY A 347 -26.28 15.81 18.90
C GLY A 347 -24.96 15.18 19.30
N SER A 348 -24.90 14.35 20.35
CA SER A 348 -23.77 13.48 20.68
C SER A 348 -23.97 12.12 20.01
N ILE A 349 -22.90 11.34 19.84
CA ILE A 349 -23.01 10.01 19.25
C ILE A 349 -23.14 8.98 20.37
N ASP A 350 -24.17 8.15 20.28
CA ASP A 350 -24.39 7.07 21.23
C ASP A 350 -23.77 5.77 20.69
N ILE A 351 -23.34 4.91 21.60
CA ILE A 351 -22.78 3.59 21.32
C ILE A 351 -23.82 2.53 21.68
N ILE A 352 -24.14 1.67 20.73
CA ILE A 352 -25.11 0.58 20.87
C ILE A 352 -24.36 -0.75 20.82
N VAL A 353 -24.54 -1.59 21.83
CA VAL A 353 -23.89 -2.91 21.94
C VAL A 353 -24.86 -4.00 22.40
N GLY A 354 -24.74 -5.18 21.81
CA GLY A 354 -25.37 -6.40 22.31
C GLY A 354 -24.52 -7.05 23.39
N VAL A 355 -25.21 -7.61 24.39
CA VAL A 355 -24.61 -8.28 25.54
C VAL A 355 -25.18 -9.68 25.75
N GLY A 356 -24.41 -10.46 26.49
CA GLY A 356 -24.74 -11.81 26.92
C GLY A 356 -24.54 -12.89 25.85
N GLY A 357 -24.72 -14.14 26.25
CA GLY A 357 -24.58 -15.32 25.40
C GLY A 357 -25.09 -16.58 26.09
N VAL A 358 -24.98 -17.73 25.43
CA VAL A 358 -25.44 -19.01 26.00
C VAL A 358 -24.34 -19.72 26.80
N ASN A 359 -24.72 -20.42 27.87
CA ASN A 359 -23.78 -21.30 28.58
C ASN A 359 -23.68 -22.67 27.91
N GLU A 360 -23.05 -22.70 26.74
CA GLU A 360 -22.57 -23.99 26.22
C GLU A 360 -21.40 -24.49 27.08
N PRO A 361 -21.26 -25.82 27.29
CA PRO A 361 -20.23 -26.38 28.16
C PRO A 361 -18.83 -26.22 27.54
N GLY A 362 -18.16 -25.13 27.90
CA GLY A 362 -16.74 -24.88 27.63
C GLY A 362 -16.30 -23.49 28.08
N TYR A 363 -15.29 -23.41 28.95
CA TYR A 363 -14.62 -22.13 29.27
C TYR A 363 -13.78 -21.73 28.06
N ASN A 364 -14.40 -21.06 27.06
CA ASN A 364 -13.82 -20.29 25.95
C ASN A 364 -14.81 -20.02 24.79
N THR A 365 -16.11 -20.21 25.01
CA THR A 365 -17.16 -19.86 24.03
C THR A 365 -17.65 -18.42 24.21
N VAL A 366 -18.35 -17.90 23.20
CA VAL A 366 -19.08 -16.63 23.29
C VAL A 366 -20.23 -16.79 24.28
N GLY A 367 -20.32 -15.93 25.29
CA GLY A 367 -21.22 -16.10 26.44
C GLY A 367 -20.53 -16.76 27.63
N GLN A 368 -20.81 -16.28 28.83
CA GLN A 368 -20.20 -16.71 30.09
C GLN A 368 -21.24 -16.87 31.19
N PRO A 369 -20.95 -17.69 32.22
CA PRO A 369 -21.77 -17.80 33.41
C PRO A 369 -22.17 -16.43 34.00
N GLY A 370 -23.42 -16.33 34.42
CA GLY A 370 -24.07 -15.11 34.90
C GLY A 370 -24.37 -14.01 33.88
N ASP A 371 -24.10 -14.18 32.58
CA ASP A 371 -24.41 -13.15 31.58
C ASP A 371 -25.92 -12.79 31.51
N ASP A 372 -26.22 -11.53 31.19
CA ASP A 372 -27.58 -10.99 30.99
C ASP A 372 -27.76 -10.60 29.51
N GLY A 373 -28.67 -11.29 28.82
CA GLY A 373 -28.94 -11.08 27.40
C GLY A 373 -29.70 -9.78 27.13
N GLY A 374 -29.23 -9.00 26.15
CA GLY A 374 -29.90 -7.76 25.78
C GLY A 374 -29.08 -6.80 24.93
N VAL A 375 -29.57 -5.56 24.81
CA VAL A 375 -28.91 -4.45 24.12
C VAL A 375 -28.84 -3.24 25.03
N TYR A 376 -27.65 -2.64 25.12
CA TYR A 376 -27.43 -1.36 25.78
C TYR A 376 -27.23 -0.25 24.75
N ALA A 377 -27.77 0.93 25.06
CA ALA A 377 -27.33 2.19 24.49
C ALA A 377 -26.63 3.01 25.58
N VAL A 378 -25.46 3.55 25.25
CA VAL A 378 -24.64 4.38 26.14
C VAL A 378 -24.23 5.66 25.42
N ASP A 379 -24.14 6.77 26.14
CA ASP A 379 -23.64 8.03 25.56
C ASP A 379 -22.10 8.02 25.44
N ALA A 380 -21.55 9.07 24.81
CA ALA A 380 -20.11 9.24 24.62
C ALA A 380 -19.30 9.31 25.93
N ASP A 381 -19.94 9.67 27.06
CA ASP A 381 -19.33 9.71 28.39
C ASP A 381 -19.41 8.35 29.13
N GLY A 382 -20.04 7.35 28.52
CA GLY A 382 -20.24 6.02 29.09
C GLY A 382 -21.41 5.93 30.08
N ASN A 383 -22.34 6.88 30.12
CA ASN A 383 -23.58 6.74 30.87
C ASN A 383 -24.57 5.86 30.11
N THR A 384 -25.33 5.02 30.83
CA THR A 384 -26.37 4.20 30.20
C THR A 384 -27.59 5.05 29.92
N LEU A 385 -28.01 5.11 28.66
CA LEU A 385 -29.28 5.72 28.27
C LEU A 385 -30.44 4.78 28.59
N TRP A 386 -30.34 3.53 28.13
CA TRP A 386 -31.31 2.48 28.38
C TRP A 386 -30.69 1.08 28.20
N PHE A 387 -31.39 0.08 28.73
CA PHE A 387 -31.11 -1.34 28.54
C PHE A 387 -32.40 -2.06 28.16
N HIS A 388 -32.34 -2.83 27.08
CA HIS A 388 -33.41 -3.75 26.69
C HIS A 388 -32.98 -5.20 26.95
N GLN A 389 -33.67 -5.86 27.87
CA GLN A 389 -33.43 -7.27 28.20
C GLN A 389 -34.24 -8.18 27.27
N THR A 390 -33.59 -9.21 26.73
CA THR A 390 -34.23 -10.24 25.89
C THR A 390 -35.04 -11.23 26.73
N ASN A 391 -35.72 -12.17 26.07
CA ASN A 391 -36.40 -13.25 26.81
C ASN A 391 -35.46 -14.43 27.05
N ASP A 392 -35.85 -15.25 28.02
CA ASP A 392 -35.32 -16.58 28.27
C ASP A 392 -36.19 -17.59 27.51
N ARG A 393 -35.68 -18.09 26.38
CA ARG A 393 -36.43 -19.05 25.54
C ARG A 393 -35.59 -20.22 25.07
N PHE A 394 -34.27 -20.06 25.03
CA PHE A 394 -33.33 -21.08 24.59
C PHE A 394 -32.38 -21.47 25.74
N GLY A 395 -32.11 -22.78 25.88
CA GLY A 395 -31.38 -23.30 27.05
C GLY A 395 -32.24 -23.44 28.32
N ASP A 396 -31.97 -24.47 29.13
CA ASP A 396 -32.73 -24.75 30.38
C ASP A 396 -32.13 -23.98 31.59
N GLU A 397 -31.71 -22.72 31.39
CA GLU A 397 -30.89 -22.00 32.37
C GLU A 397 -31.57 -20.82 33.09
N ASP A 398 -32.87 -20.65 32.90
CA ASP A 398 -33.70 -19.62 33.56
C ASP A 398 -33.13 -18.19 33.39
N ARG A 399 -32.57 -17.87 32.21
CA ARG A 399 -31.85 -16.59 31.94
C ARG A 399 -32.07 -16.03 30.53
N PRO A 400 -32.07 -14.69 30.37
CA PRO A 400 -32.23 -14.06 29.07
C PRO A 400 -31.11 -14.41 28.08
N ASP A 401 -31.51 -14.70 26.85
CA ASP A 401 -30.61 -15.14 25.79
C ASP A 401 -29.82 -13.98 25.14
N GLY A 402 -28.55 -14.23 24.84
CA GLY A 402 -27.64 -13.21 24.32
C GLY A 402 -27.96 -12.68 22.92
N VAL A 403 -27.29 -11.56 22.58
CA VAL A 403 -27.28 -10.94 21.26
C VAL A 403 -25.89 -11.17 20.64
N TYR A 404 -25.84 -11.76 19.45
CA TYR A 404 -24.56 -12.14 18.79
C TYR A 404 -24.23 -11.28 17.56
N GLY A 405 -25.25 -10.83 16.84
CA GLY A 405 -25.11 -9.92 15.71
C GLY A 405 -25.10 -8.48 16.21
N ALA A 406 -24.25 -7.64 15.63
CA ALA A 406 -24.26 -6.20 15.91
C ALA A 406 -25.66 -5.62 15.66
N PRO A 407 -26.22 -4.85 16.62
CA PRO A 407 -27.46 -4.12 16.40
C PRO A 407 -27.32 -3.16 15.22
N ARG A 408 -28.37 -2.99 14.41
CA ARG A 408 -28.41 -2.02 13.32
C ARG A 408 -29.28 -0.84 13.72
N VAL A 409 -28.86 0.38 13.40
CA VAL A 409 -29.64 1.59 13.66
C VAL A 409 -30.20 2.13 12.34
N TYR A 410 -31.52 2.28 12.26
CA TYR A 410 -32.21 2.75 11.06
C TYR A 410 -33.60 3.32 11.39
N ASP A 411 -34.00 4.42 10.76
CA ASP A 411 -35.37 4.97 10.84
C ASP A 411 -36.30 4.17 9.91
N ILE A 412 -36.88 3.09 10.44
CA ILE A 412 -37.62 2.09 9.65
C ILE A 412 -39.02 2.57 9.30
N ASP A 413 -39.64 3.38 10.15
CA ASP A 413 -41.02 3.85 9.98
C ASP A 413 -41.15 5.31 9.50
N ARG A 414 -40.02 6.01 9.37
CA ARG A 414 -39.87 7.40 8.88
C ARG A 414 -40.53 8.44 9.76
N ASP A 415 -40.57 8.20 11.07
CA ASP A 415 -41.05 9.19 12.03
C ASP A 415 -39.97 10.23 12.43
N GLY A 416 -38.72 10.01 11.98
CA GLY A 416 -37.55 10.86 12.26
C GLY A 416 -36.79 10.48 13.53
N VAL A 417 -37.21 9.42 14.22
CA VAL A 417 -36.47 8.69 15.25
C VAL A 417 -35.78 7.53 14.55
N ARG A 418 -34.63 7.10 15.07
CA ARG A 418 -33.96 5.90 14.55
C ARG A 418 -34.23 4.74 15.49
N GLU A 419 -34.54 3.58 14.92
CA GLU A 419 -34.80 2.37 15.69
C GLU A 419 -33.53 1.53 15.79
N VAL A 420 -33.46 0.74 16.86
CA VAL A 420 -32.41 -0.28 17.05
C VAL A 420 -32.98 -1.64 16.70
N LEU A 421 -32.45 -2.24 15.64
CA LEU A 421 -32.86 -3.52 15.08
C LEU A 421 -31.83 -4.60 15.43
N PHE A 422 -32.26 -5.72 15.99
CA PHE A 422 -31.34 -6.83 16.30
C PHE A 422 -32.05 -8.19 16.35
N THR A 423 -31.26 -9.26 16.26
CA THR A 423 -31.73 -10.63 16.54
C THR A 423 -31.13 -11.14 17.84
N SER A 424 -31.85 -12.05 18.50
CA SER A 424 -31.38 -12.72 19.70
C SER A 424 -31.57 -14.22 19.59
N TRP A 425 -30.77 -14.94 20.37
CA TRP A 425 -30.92 -16.38 20.55
C TRP A 425 -32.24 -16.75 21.24
N ASP A 426 -33.02 -15.79 21.76
CA ASP A 426 -34.39 -16.00 22.26
C ASP A 426 -35.44 -16.26 21.15
N HIS A 427 -34.96 -16.53 19.94
CA HIS A 427 -35.69 -16.66 18.69
C HIS A 427 -36.37 -15.37 18.21
N GLY A 428 -35.94 -14.23 18.75
CA GLY A 428 -36.53 -12.93 18.50
C GLY A 428 -35.81 -12.14 17.43
N TYR A 429 -36.60 -11.44 16.62
CA TYR A 429 -36.20 -10.23 15.92
C TYR A 429 -36.90 -9.05 16.59
N TYR A 430 -36.15 -7.99 16.88
CA TYR A 430 -36.60 -6.82 17.62
C TYR A 430 -36.37 -5.54 16.81
N VAL A 431 -37.32 -4.62 16.96
CA VAL A 431 -37.21 -3.21 16.58
C VAL A 431 -37.54 -2.41 17.83
N LEU A 432 -36.57 -1.63 18.30
CA LEU A 432 -36.72 -0.78 19.48
C LEU A 432 -36.70 0.70 19.09
N ASP A 433 -37.53 1.51 19.75
CA ASP A 433 -37.38 2.97 19.72
C ASP A 433 -35.97 3.33 20.26
N GLY A 434 -35.14 3.99 19.45
CA GLY A 434 -33.74 4.23 19.80
C GLY A 434 -33.53 5.16 20.99
N ARG A 435 -34.53 5.98 21.35
CA ARG A 435 -34.43 6.92 22.48
C ARG A 435 -34.68 6.23 23.82
N THR A 436 -35.52 5.20 23.81
CA THR A 436 -36.08 4.61 25.03
C THR A 436 -35.78 3.12 25.21
N GLY A 437 -35.38 2.42 24.16
CA GLY A 437 -35.23 0.96 24.16
C GLY A 437 -36.56 0.20 24.25
N ALA A 438 -37.68 0.89 24.04
CA ALA A 438 -39.00 0.27 24.08
C ALA A 438 -39.26 -0.55 22.81
N VAL A 439 -39.84 -1.73 22.95
CA VAL A 439 -40.17 -2.59 21.81
C VAL A 439 -41.31 -1.98 21.00
N GLU A 440 -41.04 -1.69 19.74
CA GLU A 440 -42.04 -1.29 18.76
C GLU A 440 -42.52 -2.47 17.93
N GLN A 441 -41.58 -3.33 17.52
CA GLN A 441 -41.89 -4.53 16.76
C GLN A 441 -41.10 -5.72 17.31
N ARG A 442 -41.74 -6.90 17.27
CA ARG A 442 -41.10 -8.17 17.60
C ARG A 442 -41.67 -9.29 16.73
N ALA A 443 -40.79 -10.06 16.11
CA ALA A 443 -41.15 -11.30 15.44
C ALA A 443 -40.53 -12.52 16.13
N ASN A 444 -41.20 -13.66 16.04
CA ASN A 444 -40.65 -14.94 16.44
C ASN A 444 -40.09 -15.60 15.18
N LEU A 445 -38.78 -15.80 15.13
CA LEU A 445 -38.08 -16.51 14.06
C LEU A 445 -38.18 -18.04 14.22
N HIS A 446 -38.80 -18.48 15.32
CA HIS A 446 -39.06 -19.87 15.70
C HIS A 446 -37.84 -20.68 16.14
N ASP A 447 -36.65 -20.12 15.99
CA ASP A 447 -35.38 -20.73 16.32
C ASP A 447 -34.29 -19.66 16.45
N THR A 448 -33.06 -20.05 16.79
CA THR A 448 -31.97 -19.11 17.11
C THR A 448 -31.57 -18.23 15.93
N ALA A 449 -31.20 -16.99 16.21
CA ALA A 449 -30.74 -16.03 15.22
C ALA A 449 -29.63 -15.16 15.80
N GLY A 450 -28.45 -15.22 15.19
CA GLY A 450 -27.24 -14.55 15.66
C GLY A 450 -26.63 -13.56 14.67
N ALA A 451 -27.25 -13.32 13.53
CA ALA A 451 -26.70 -12.43 12.50
C ALA A 451 -27.27 -11.01 12.60
N THR A 452 -26.52 -10.02 12.12
CA THR A 452 -27.01 -8.65 12.01
C THR A 452 -28.09 -8.57 10.92
N PRO A 453 -29.28 -8.01 11.22
CA PRO A 453 -30.30 -7.80 10.19
C PRO A 453 -29.84 -6.76 9.16
N ALA A 454 -30.31 -6.88 7.92
CA ALA A 454 -30.08 -5.88 6.87
C ALA A 454 -31.37 -5.16 6.49
N VAL A 455 -31.24 -3.95 5.97
CA VAL A 455 -32.38 -3.06 5.68
C VAL A 455 -32.23 -2.52 4.26
N ALA A 456 -33.26 -2.67 3.42
CA ALA A 456 -33.30 -2.09 2.08
C ALA A 456 -34.72 -2.08 1.47
N ASP A 457 -34.95 -1.22 0.49
CA ASP A 457 -36.19 -1.16 -0.30
C ASP A 457 -36.20 -2.30 -1.33
N LEU A 458 -36.91 -3.39 -1.02
CA LEU A 458 -36.93 -4.60 -1.85
C LEU A 458 -37.99 -4.54 -2.95
N ASP A 459 -39.10 -3.85 -2.71
CA ASP A 459 -40.23 -3.82 -3.64
C ASP A 459 -40.39 -2.49 -4.40
N GLY A 460 -39.54 -1.50 -4.10
CA GLY A 460 -39.46 -0.21 -4.78
C GLY A 460 -40.60 0.74 -4.40
N ASP A 461 -41.31 0.48 -3.29
CA ASP A 461 -42.36 1.37 -2.80
C ASP A 461 -41.81 2.59 -2.03
N GLY A 462 -40.49 2.59 -1.82
CA GLY A 462 -39.78 3.65 -1.14
C GLY A 462 -39.85 3.53 0.37
N LEU A 463 -40.37 2.47 0.98
CA LEU A 463 -40.14 2.07 2.36
C LEU A 463 -39.10 0.94 2.38
N ASN A 464 -38.38 0.78 3.49
CA ASN A 464 -37.38 -0.27 3.55
C ASN A 464 -37.93 -1.51 4.28
N GLU A 465 -37.61 -2.68 3.74
CA GLU A 465 -37.81 -3.98 4.35
C GLU A 465 -36.59 -4.37 5.18
N VAL A 466 -36.81 -5.30 6.11
CA VAL A 466 -35.78 -5.89 6.95
C VAL A 466 -35.59 -7.36 6.60
N LEU A 467 -34.36 -7.70 6.23
CA LEU A 467 -33.91 -9.06 5.97
C LEU A 467 -33.29 -9.65 7.24
N VAL A 468 -33.82 -10.80 7.66
CA VAL A 468 -33.44 -11.45 8.92
C VAL A 468 -33.17 -12.93 8.68
N PRO A 469 -31.91 -13.38 8.78
CA PRO A 469 -31.61 -14.81 8.71
C PRO A 469 -31.88 -15.48 10.07
N SER A 470 -32.28 -16.75 10.04
CA SER A 470 -32.47 -17.60 11.22
C SER A 470 -31.90 -19.00 10.99
N ASP A 471 -31.39 -19.60 12.06
CA ASP A 471 -30.95 -20.99 12.12
C ASP A 471 -32.16 -21.87 12.38
N ILE A 472 -32.71 -22.56 11.38
CA ILE A 472 -33.82 -23.51 11.56
C ILE A 472 -33.27 -24.93 11.54
N SER A 473 -32.27 -25.18 12.38
CA SER A 473 -31.60 -26.47 12.51
C SER A 473 -31.86 -27.09 13.89
N ARG A 474 -31.86 -28.43 13.96
CA ARG A 474 -32.22 -29.20 15.17
C ARG A 474 -33.60 -28.89 15.79
N ASN A 475 -34.52 -28.29 15.06
CA ASN A 475 -35.85 -27.94 15.57
C ASN A 475 -36.92 -28.98 15.20
N PRO A 476 -37.32 -29.85 16.14
CA PRO A 476 -38.28 -30.92 15.86
C PRO A 476 -39.69 -30.39 15.54
N ASP A 477 -39.97 -29.14 15.90
CA ASP A 477 -41.27 -28.49 15.72
C ASP A 477 -41.35 -27.66 14.41
N ALA A 478 -40.23 -27.50 13.70
CA ALA A 478 -40.17 -26.73 12.46
C ALA A 478 -41.02 -27.32 11.33
N GLY A 479 -41.18 -28.66 11.33
CA GLY A 479 -41.94 -29.46 10.33
C GLY A 479 -41.68 -29.08 8.87
N LEU A 480 -40.46 -28.61 8.61
CA LEU A 480 -39.84 -28.52 7.30
C LEU A 480 -39.37 -29.92 6.87
N PRO A 481 -39.33 -30.22 5.56
CA PRO A 481 -38.84 -31.52 5.06
C PRO A 481 -37.37 -31.78 5.41
N GLN A 482 -36.59 -30.73 5.70
CA GLN A 482 -35.19 -30.77 6.10
C GLN A 482 -34.91 -29.67 7.14
N GLN A 483 -33.87 -29.86 7.96
CA GLN A 483 -33.32 -28.87 8.88
C GLN A 483 -32.32 -27.99 8.10
N GLY A 484 -32.23 -26.70 8.38
CA GLY A 484 -31.44 -25.74 7.59
C GLY A 484 -31.56 -24.31 8.12
N GLY A 485 -31.86 -23.34 7.26
CA GLY A 485 -32.04 -21.93 7.67
C GLY A 485 -33.09 -21.20 6.84
N VAL A 486 -33.58 -20.07 7.35
CA VAL A 486 -34.59 -19.26 6.67
C VAL A 486 -34.17 -17.81 6.63
N LEU A 487 -34.15 -17.23 5.43
CA LEU A 487 -34.02 -15.79 5.22
C LEU A 487 -35.41 -15.17 5.16
N HIS A 488 -35.78 -14.46 6.22
CA HIS A 488 -37.06 -13.77 6.35
C HIS A 488 -36.97 -12.34 5.77
N ALA A 489 -38.09 -11.84 5.26
CA ALA A 489 -38.26 -10.44 4.90
C ALA A 489 -39.49 -9.87 5.62
N PHE A 490 -39.33 -8.78 6.34
CA PHE A 490 -40.39 -8.04 7.02
C PHE A 490 -40.51 -6.66 6.38
N ASN A 491 -41.72 -6.20 6.11
CA ASN A 491 -41.93 -4.80 5.72
C ASN A 491 -41.67 -3.85 6.91
N ALA A 492 -41.68 -2.55 6.65
CA ALA A 492 -41.52 -1.50 7.68
C ALA A 492 -42.47 -1.62 8.89
N PHE A 493 -43.56 -2.38 8.78
CA PHE A 493 -44.54 -2.59 9.86
C PHE A 493 -44.41 -3.97 10.54
N GLY A 494 -43.36 -4.72 10.25
CA GLY A 494 -43.06 -6.01 10.87
C GLY A 494 -43.86 -7.18 10.31
N GLN A 495 -44.41 -7.04 9.10
CA GLN A 495 -45.24 -8.06 8.45
C GLN A 495 -44.47 -8.81 7.36
N GLN A 496 -44.57 -10.14 7.34
CA GLN A 496 -43.97 -10.99 6.30
C GLN A 496 -44.87 -11.11 5.05
N VAL A 497 -45.15 -9.98 4.42
CA VAL A 497 -46.00 -9.87 3.21
C VAL A 497 -45.28 -9.23 2.03
N VAL A 498 -43.95 -9.18 2.10
CA VAL A 498 -43.08 -8.59 1.07
C VAL A 498 -43.21 -9.42 -0.22
N PRO A 499 -43.60 -8.83 -1.37
CA PRO A 499 -43.78 -9.55 -2.62
C PRO A 499 -42.55 -10.37 -3.01
N GLY A 500 -42.75 -11.64 -3.34
CA GLY A 500 -41.65 -12.54 -3.71
C GLY A 500 -40.94 -13.20 -2.53
N TRP A 501 -41.08 -12.65 -1.33
CA TRP A 501 -40.51 -13.18 -0.08
C TRP A 501 -41.56 -13.75 0.89
N ASP A 502 -42.84 -13.49 0.65
CA ASP A 502 -43.98 -13.89 1.48
C ASP A 502 -44.43 -15.35 1.31
N GLY A 503 -43.73 -16.11 0.47
CA GLY A 503 -44.04 -17.51 0.17
C GLY A 503 -44.03 -18.39 1.42
N GLN A 504 -45.12 -19.13 1.65
CA GLN A 504 -45.18 -20.11 2.73
C GLN A 504 -44.29 -21.32 2.40
N ILE A 505 -43.29 -21.58 3.25
CA ILE A 505 -42.30 -22.65 3.02
C ILE A 505 -42.67 -23.97 3.74
N ALA A 506 -43.46 -23.91 4.81
CA ALA A 506 -43.96 -25.09 5.52
C ALA A 506 -45.49 -25.11 5.54
N SER A 507 -46.10 -26.16 4.98
CA SER A 507 -47.57 -26.26 4.82
C SER A 507 -48.30 -27.03 5.94
N SER A 508 -47.63 -27.41 7.03
CA SER A 508 -48.20 -28.31 8.04
C SER A 508 -47.79 -28.07 9.50
N THR A 509 -47.26 -26.90 9.86
CA THR A 509 -46.83 -26.60 11.25
C THR A 509 -47.58 -25.45 11.90
N SER A 510 -47.49 -25.37 13.23
CA SER A 510 -47.98 -24.27 14.05
C SER A 510 -47.20 -22.95 13.89
N ALA A 511 -46.13 -22.95 13.09
CA ALA A 511 -45.15 -21.87 13.01
C ALA A 511 -45.32 -20.90 11.82
N ASP A 512 -46.16 -21.19 10.81
CA ASP A 512 -46.38 -20.33 9.61
C ASP A 512 -45.11 -19.69 9.00
N TYR A 513 -44.06 -20.49 8.78
CA TYR A 513 -42.81 -20.01 8.19
C TYR A 513 -42.99 -19.40 6.78
N ARG A 514 -42.42 -18.21 6.57
CA ARG A 514 -42.31 -17.51 5.28
C ARG A 514 -40.89 -16.98 5.07
N GLY A 515 -40.49 -16.86 3.80
CA GLY A 515 -39.17 -16.42 3.39
C GLY A 515 -38.51 -17.35 2.38
N LYS A 516 -37.18 -17.34 2.33
CA LYS A 516 -36.37 -18.26 1.53
C LYS A 516 -35.70 -19.29 2.41
N PHE A 517 -35.98 -20.57 2.13
CA PHE A 517 -35.37 -21.69 2.85
C PHE A 517 -34.07 -22.13 2.17
N ASP A 518 -33.06 -22.43 2.97
CA ASP A 518 -31.86 -23.15 2.56
C ASP A 518 -31.66 -24.40 3.43
N GLU A 519 -31.03 -25.45 2.89
CA GLU A 519 -30.74 -26.67 3.65
C GLU A 519 -29.53 -26.50 4.60
N GLN A 520 -28.80 -25.39 4.49
CA GLN A 520 -27.73 -24.97 5.40
C GLN A 520 -28.23 -23.85 6.32
N SER A 521 -27.78 -23.84 7.57
CA SER A 521 -28.15 -22.78 8.52
C SER A 521 -27.64 -21.41 8.05
N LEU A 522 -28.32 -20.32 8.41
CA LEU A 522 -27.95 -18.97 7.98
C LEU A 522 -27.38 -18.17 9.15
N TRP A 523 -26.05 -18.24 9.31
CA TRP A 523 -25.32 -17.61 10.42
C TRP A 523 -24.66 -16.27 10.05
N SER A 524 -24.36 -16.06 8.76
CA SER A 524 -23.77 -14.80 8.31
C SER A 524 -24.83 -13.70 8.19
N SER A 525 -24.45 -12.45 8.44
CA SER A 525 -25.28 -11.29 8.14
C SER A 525 -25.47 -11.16 6.62
N PRO A 526 -26.68 -10.89 6.11
CA PRO A 526 -26.90 -10.58 4.71
C PRO A 526 -26.25 -9.24 4.33
N VAL A 527 -25.71 -9.18 3.12
CA VAL A 527 -25.19 -7.94 2.50
C VAL A 527 -26.04 -7.59 1.30
N ILE A 528 -26.18 -6.29 1.05
CA ILE A 528 -27.07 -5.74 0.03
C ILE A 528 -26.24 -4.79 -0.83
N GLY A 529 -26.33 -4.93 -2.15
CA GLY A 529 -25.68 -4.06 -3.12
C GLY A 529 -26.24 -4.28 -4.52
N ASP A 530 -26.14 -3.27 -5.37
CA ASP A 530 -26.49 -3.35 -6.79
C ASP A 530 -25.28 -3.90 -7.55
N LEU A 531 -25.23 -5.23 -7.70
CA LEU A 531 -24.05 -5.94 -8.21
C LEU A 531 -23.83 -5.71 -9.71
N ASP A 532 -24.91 -5.54 -10.48
CA ASP A 532 -24.83 -5.37 -11.93
C ASP A 532 -25.11 -3.95 -12.43
N ARG A 533 -25.32 -3.02 -11.50
CA ARG A 533 -25.62 -1.59 -11.73
C ARG A 533 -26.88 -1.37 -12.56
N ASP A 534 -27.87 -2.26 -12.41
CA ASP A 534 -29.18 -2.11 -13.08
C ASP A 534 -30.14 -1.16 -12.34
N GLY A 535 -29.72 -0.65 -11.18
CA GLY A 535 -30.50 0.20 -10.29
C GLY A 535 -31.39 -0.56 -9.32
N ARG A 536 -31.25 -1.89 -9.24
CA ARG A 536 -31.92 -2.76 -8.27
C ARG A 536 -30.88 -3.46 -7.43
N ILE A 537 -31.26 -3.80 -6.22
CA ILE A 537 -30.37 -4.43 -5.27
C ILE A 537 -30.42 -5.96 -5.36
N GLU A 538 -29.28 -6.58 -5.13
CA GLU A 538 -29.14 -8.00 -4.81
C GLU A 538 -28.91 -8.20 -3.31
N ILE A 539 -29.26 -9.39 -2.85
CA ILE A 539 -29.06 -9.87 -1.48
C ILE A 539 -28.05 -11.02 -1.51
N ILE A 540 -26.92 -10.83 -0.83
CA ILE A 540 -25.83 -11.78 -0.74
C ILE A 540 -25.86 -12.39 0.67
N GLN A 541 -25.99 -13.71 0.74
CA GLN A 541 -26.13 -14.46 1.99
C GLN A 541 -25.16 -15.65 2.02
N GLY A 542 -24.23 -15.64 2.98
CA GLY A 542 -23.41 -16.80 3.29
C GLY A 542 -24.22 -17.91 3.97
N THR A 543 -23.82 -19.17 3.75
CA THR A 543 -24.47 -20.34 4.35
C THR A 543 -23.54 -21.12 5.29
N GLY A 544 -24.13 -21.65 6.36
CA GLY A 544 -23.47 -22.33 7.47
C GLY A 544 -23.59 -23.85 7.41
N ASP A 545 -23.95 -24.48 8.53
CA ASP A 545 -23.87 -25.93 8.71
C ASP A 545 -24.98 -26.66 7.95
N PHE A 546 -24.58 -27.64 7.12
CA PHE A 546 -25.47 -28.66 6.59
C PHE A 546 -25.65 -29.76 7.61
N PHE A 547 -26.82 -29.83 8.23
CA PHE A 547 -27.06 -30.66 9.40
C PHE A 547 -26.87 -32.19 9.21
N LYS A 548 -26.74 -32.67 7.97
CA LYS A 548 -26.53 -34.11 7.69
C LYS A 548 -25.06 -34.53 7.76
N ASP A 549 -24.13 -33.64 7.46
CA ASP A 549 -22.69 -33.95 7.42
C ASP A 549 -21.77 -32.78 7.82
N ASP A 550 -22.34 -31.76 8.48
CA ASP A 550 -21.67 -30.62 9.08
C ASP A 550 -20.84 -29.76 8.09
N ARG A 551 -21.09 -29.85 6.78
CA ARG A 551 -20.44 -29.01 5.76
C ARG A 551 -21.24 -27.75 5.47
N GLY A 552 -20.58 -26.62 5.24
CA GLY A 552 -21.18 -25.45 4.57
C GLY A 552 -20.39 -25.19 3.32
N THR A 553 -21.02 -24.76 2.22
CA THR A 553 -20.34 -24.73 0.91
C THR A 553 -20.84 -23.67 -0.05
N HIS A 554 -21.65 -22.69 0.39
CA HIS A 554 -22.15 -21.71 -0.59
C HIS A 554 -22.29 -20.28 -0.07
N VAL A 555 -22.37 -19.38 -1.05
CA VAL A 555 -23.03 -18.08 -0.95
C VAL A 555 -24.25 -18.08 -1.88
N LYS A 556 -25.39 -17.58 -1.39
CA LYS A 556 -26.60 -17.39 -2.19
C LYS A 556 -26.74 -15.92 -2.56
N VAL A 557 -27.03 -15.67 -3.83
CA VAL A 557 -27.35 -14.33 -4.34
C VAL A 557 -28.79 -14.32 -4.81
N TRP A 558 -29.59 -13.42 -4.27
CA TRP A 558 -31.01 -13.24 -4.60
C TRP A 558 -31.23 -11.87 -5.23
N ASN A 559 -32.13 -11.78 -6.20
CA ASN A 559 -32.64 -10.50 -6.67
C ASN A 559 -33.61 -9.90 -5.63
N ALA A 560 -33.83 -8.59 -5.68
CA ALA A 560 -34.82 -7.89 -4.84
C ALA A 560 -36.22 -8.53 -4.86
N ASP A 561 -36.64 -9.09 -6.01
CA ASP A 561 -37.94 -9.79 -6.16
C ASP A 561 -37.98 -11.20 -5.54
N GLY A 562 -36.91 -11.63 -4.88
CA GLY A 562 -36.78 -12.93 -4.23
C GLY A 562 -36.49 -14.09 -5.19
N THR A 563 -36.19 -13.84 -6.47
CA THR A 563 -35.69 -14.89 -7.36
C THR A 563 -34.22 -15.18 -7.08
N LEU A 564 -33.83 -16.47 -7.11
CA LEU A 564 -32.43 -16.86 -6.88
C LEU A 564 -31.62 -16.55 -8.15
N ARG A 565 -30.58 -15.73 -8.00
CA ARG A 565 -29.67 -15.31 -9.06
C ARG A 565 -28.50 -16.29 -9.19
N HIS A 566 -27.75 -16.49 -8.11
CA HIS A 566 -26.59 -17.39 -8.08
C HIS A 566 -26.53 -18.27 -6.84
N THR A 567 -25.88 -19.42 -6.99
CA THR A 567 -25.33 -20.23 -5.88
C THR A 567 -23.85 -20.38 -6.17
N LEU A 568 -23.03 -19.68 -5.38
CA LEU A 568 -21.59 -19.64 -5.53
C LEU A 568 -21.00 -20.69 -4.61
N GLU A 569 -20.24 -21.62 -5.17
CA GLU A 569 -19.64 -22.72 -4.42
C GLU A 569 -18.40 -22.23 -3.65
N THR A 570 -18.33 -22.54 -2.36
CA THR A 570 -17.19 -22.26 -1.48
C THR A 570 -16.64 -23.55 -0.90
N ASN A 571 -15.40 -23.49 -0.41
CA ASN A 571 -14.73 -24.63 0.20
C ASN A 571 -15.03 -24.81 1.70
N GLY A 572 -16.05 -24.14 2.26
CA GLY A 572 -16.37 -24.24 3.68
C GLY A 572 -17.52 -23.33 4.11
N ARG A 573 -17.88 -23.39 5.39
CA ARG A 573 -19.00 -22.63 5.95
C ARG A 573 -18.70 -21.14 5.87
N VAL A 574 -19.63 -20.36 5.34
CA VAL A 574 -19.54 -18.91 5.25
C VAL A 574 -20.30 -18.33 6.44
N MET A 575 -19.65 -18.28 7.60
CA MET A 575 -20.22 -17.70 8.83
C MET A 575 -19.93 -16.21 8.96
N ALA A 576 -18.83 -15.73 8.36
CA ALA A 576 -18.57 -14.30 8.22
C ALA A 576 -19.60 -13.68 7.26
N ALA A 577 -19.99 -12.42 7.50
CA ALA A 577 -20.70 -11.67 6.48
C ALA A 577 -19.84 -11.62 5.21
N PRO A 578 -20.39 -11.93 4.02
CA PRO A 578 -19.73 -11.62 2.76
C PRO A 578 -19.44 -10.12 2.67
N MET A 579 -18.56 -9.72 1.77
CA MET A 579 -18.26 -8.31 1.51
C MET A 579 -18.42 -8.02 0.02
N LEU A 580 -18.82 -6.79 -0.29
CA LEU A 580 -18.86 -6.25 -1.64
C LEU A 580 -17.77 -5.20 -1.80
N ALA A 581 -16.95 -5.33 -2.84
CA ALA A 581 -15.91 -4.38 -3.20
C ALA A 581 -15.51 -4.57 -4.66
N ASP A 582 -15.29 -3.48 -5.38
CA ASP A 582 -14.69 -3.46 -6.71
C ASP A 582 -13.20 -3.85 -6.60
N LEU A 583 -12.92 -5.15 -6.69
CA LEU A 583 -11.57 -5.69 -6.53
C LEU A 583 -10.81 -5.65 -7.85
N ASP A 584 -11.51 -5.81 -8.97
CA ASP A 584 -10.88 -5.84 -10.29
C ASP A 584 -10.84 -4.49 -11.01
N GLY A 585 -11.44 -3.45 -10.44
CA GLY A 585 -11.43 -2.08 -10.95
C GLY A 585 -12.35 -1.87 -12.16
N ASP A 586 -13.23 -2.84 -12.48
CA ASP A 586 -14.21 -2.71 -13.58
C ASP A 586 -15.40 -1.80 -13.21
N GLY A 587 -15.45 -1.35 -11.95
CA GLY A 587 -16.52 -0.55 -11.39
C GLY A 587 -17.62 -1.37 -10.73
N ARG A 588 -17.71 -2.68 -10.91
CA ARG A 588 -18.75 -3.50 -10.26
C ARG A 588 -18.18 -4.11 -9.01
N ASP A 589 -19.03 -4.31 -8.01
CA ASP A 589 -18.57 -4.94 -6.78
C ASP A 589 -18.48 -6.46 -6.96
N GLU A 590 -17.33 -7.03 -6.61
CA GLU A 590 -17.14 -8.46 -6.41
C GLU A 590 -17.69 -8.91 -5.06
N ILE A 591 -18.08 -10.17 -4.99
CA ILE A 591 -18.48 -10.85 -3.77
C ILE A 591 -17.28 -11.55 -3.16
N VAL A 592 -16.85 -11.10 -1.99
CA VAL A 592 -15.80 -11.76 -1.19
C VAL A 592 -16.43 -12.59 -0.07
N ALA A 593 -16.03 -13.85 0.04
CA ALA A 593 -16.51 -14.78 1.05
C ALA A 593 -15.36 -15.49 1.76
N ALA A 594 -15.34 -15.38 3.10
CA ALA A 594 -14.39 -16.08 3.94
C ALA A 594 -15.05 -17.26 4.67
N THR A 595 -14.31 -18.37 4.79
CA THR A 595 -14.84 -19.62 5.33
C THR A 595 -14.19 -20.04 6.65
N THR A 596 -14.92 -20.82 7.45
CA THR A 596 -14.44 -21.33 8.74
C THR A 596 -13.30 -22.34 8.63
N ASN A 597 -12.95 -22.83 7.43
CA ASN A 597 -11.75 -23.64 7.21
C ASN A 597 -10.63 -22.86 6.52
N GLY A 598 -10.71 -21.53 6.57
CA GLY A 598 -9.61 -20.63 6.29
C GLY A 598 -9.44 -20.28 4.81
N TRP A 599 -10.46 -20.51 3.98
CA TRP A 599 -10.48 -20.05 2.58
C TRP A 599 -11.04 -18.65 2.46
N VAL A 600 -10.54 -17.91 1.47
CA VAL A 600 -11.09 -16.66 0.97
C VAL A 600 -11.38 -16.86 -0.51
N HIS A 601 -12.60 -16.53 -0.92
CA HIS A 601 -13.07 -16.59 -2.30
C HIS A 601 -13.48 -15.19 -2.75
N ALA A 602 -13.22 -14.86 -4.01
CA ALA A 602 -13.82 -13.71 -4.68
C ALA A 602 -14.56 -14.17 -5.95
N PHE A 603 -15.73 -13.57 -6.19
CA PHE A 603 -16.56 -13.84 -7.35
C PHE A 603 -17.04 -12.54 -7.98
N ASN A 604 -17.09 -12.49 -9.31
CA ASN A 604 -17.71 -11.40 -10.04
C ASN A 604 -19.23 -11.37 -9.82
N ALA A 605 -19.85 -10.24 -10.18
CA ALA A 605 -21.30 -10.06 -10.16
C ALA A 605 -22.10 -11.13 -10.94
N ASP A 606 -21.50 -11.75 -11.95
CA ASP A 606 -22.09 -12.84 -12.75
C ASP A 606 -21.91 -14.24 -12.12
N GLY A 607 -21.21 -14.32 -11.00
CA GLY A 607 -20.91 -15.53 -10.24
C GLY A 607 -19.69 -16.32 -10.72
N THR A 608 -18.92 -15.80 -11.66
CA THR A 608 -17.62 -16.38 -12.01
C THR A 608 -16.62 -16.17 -10.88
N GLN A 609 -15.84 -17.20 -10.53
CA GLN A 609 -14.86 -17.10 -9.44
C GLN A 609 -13.56 -16.50 -9.95
N LEU A 610 -13.13 -15.37 -9.35
CA LEU A 610 -11.84 -14.74 -9.63
C LEU A 610 -10.70 -15.56 -9.02
N PHE A 611 -10.75 -15.76 -7.71
CA PHE A 611 -9.78 -16.55 -6.99
C PHE A 611 -10.42 -17.32 -5.83
N ALA A 612 -9.71 -18.37 -5.41
CA ALA A 612 -9.96 -19.04 -4.15
C ALA A 612 -8.61 -19.40 -3.54
N VAL A 613 -8.31 -18.81 -2.39
CA VAL A 613 -7.01 -18.94 -1.74
C VAL A 613 -7.18 -19.34 -0.29
N GLN A 614 -6.17 -19.98 0.26
CA GLN A 614 -6.12 -20.37 1.66
C GLN A 614 -4.90 -19.72 2.31
N PRO A 615 -5.03 -18.45 2.77
CA PRO A 615 -3.91 -17.69 3.32
C PRO A 615 -3.29 -18.41 4.53
N LYS A 616 -2.00 -18.26 4.76
CA LYS A 616 -1.29 -18.99 5.81
C LYS A 616 -0.84 -18.03 6.91
N PRO A 617 -1.30 -18.23 8.17
CA PRO A 617 -0.75 -17.50 9.30
C PRO A 617 0.67 -18.01 9.64
N PHE A 618 1.40 -17.25 10.47
CA PHE A 618 2.80 -17.49 10.87
C PHE A 618 3.09 -18.92 11.35
N ASN A 619 2.16 -19.56 12.08
CA ASN A 619 2.34 -20.94 12.54
C ASN A 619 2.20 -22.00 11.42
N GLY A 620 1.97 -21.59 10.17
CA GLY A 620 1.81 -22.44 9.00
C GLY A 620 0.49 -23.22 8.97
N SER A 621 -0.43 -23.01 9.93
CA SER A 621 -1.69 -23.76 10.02
C SER A 621 -2.69 -23.27 8.98
N VAL A 622 -2.91 -24.08 7.95
CA VAL A 622 -3.92 -23.81 6.92
C VAL A 622 -5.36 -23.90 7.46
N GLU A 623 -5.58 -24.65 8.55
CA GLU A 623 -6.91 -24.97 9.11
C GLU A 623 -7.47 -23.91 10.08
N ALA A 624 -6.74 -22.82 10.33
CA ALA A 624 -7.25 -21.74 11.19
C ALA A 624 -8.54 -21.13 10.61
N ILE A 625 -9.53 -20.90 11.47
CA ILE A 625 -10.86 -20.41 11.05
C ILE A 625 -10.81 -18.95 10.63
N ILE A 626 -11.62 -18.57 9.64
CA ILE A 626 -12.01 -17.19 9.38
C ILE A 626 -13.53 -17.11 9.55
N ASN A 627 -13.98 -16.34 10.52
CA ASN A 627 -15.41 -16.21 10.87
C ASN A 627 -15.78 -14.75 11.20
N ARG A 628 -14.94 -13.82 10.77
CA ARG A 628 -15.14 -12.37 10.82
C ARG A 628 -15.09 -11.80 9.42
N GLN A 629 -15.84 -10.72 9.22
CA GLN A 629 -15.97 -10.08 7.92
C GLN A 629 -14.59 -9.55 7.48
N PRO A 630 -14.10 -9.92 6.28
CA PRO A 630 -12.98 -9.24 5.64
C PRO A 630 -13.26 -7.76 5.43
N ILE A 631 -12.24 -6.92 5.40
CA ILE A 631 -12.38 -5.53 4.95
C ILE A 631 -11.57 -5.33 3.67
N ALA A 632 -12.10 -4.57 2.71
CA ALA A 632 -11.41 -4.10 1.53
C ALA A 632 -10.92 -2.68 1.79
N VAL A 633 -9.66 -2.43 1.50
CA VAL A 633 -9.01 -1.16 1.76
C VAL A 633 -7.75 -1.04 0.90
N ASP A 634 -7.54 0.13 0.31
CA ASP A 634 -6.30 0.48 -0.39
C ASP A 634 -5.22 0.73 0.67
N LEU A 635 -4.34 -0.25 0.84
CA LEU A 635 -3.26 -0.23 1.81
C LEU A 635 -2.00 0.38 1.22
N ASP A 636 -1.78 0.32 -0.09
CA ASP A 636 -0.40 0.24 -0.55
C ASP A 636 0.13 1.38 -1.45
N ASN A 637 -0.67 2.36 -1.90
CA ASN A 637 -0.21 3.70 -2.36
C ASN A 637 -1.32 4.66 -2.87
N ARG A 638 -2.61 4.48 -2.52
CA ARG A 638 -3.71 5.29 -3.08
C ARG A 638 -3.88 5.12 -4.60
N ASP A 639 -3.49 3.98 -5.17
CA ASP A 639 -3.67 3.70 -6.60
C ASP A 639 -5.11 3.28 -6.95
N GLY A 640 -5.94 3.04 -5.93
CA GLY A 640 -7.34 2.68 -6.07
C GLY A 640 -7.58 1.17 -6.13
N ASP A 641 -6.52 0.36 -6.13
CA ASP A 641 -6.64 -1.10 -6.01
C ASP A 641 -6.88 -1.46 -4.54
N LEU A 642 -7.82 -2.37 -4.29
CA LEU A 642 -8.25 -2.72 -2.94
C LEU A 642 -7.58 -4.02 -2.46
N GLU A 643 -6.89 -3.96 -1.33
CA GLU A 643 -6.45 -5.14 -0.59
C GLU A 643 -7.51 -5.63 0.40
N LEU A 644 -7.50 -6.93 0.67
CA LEU A 644 -8.30 -7.57 1.69
C LEU A 644 -7.50 -7.74 2.98
N LEU A 645 -7.99 -7.17 4.08
CA LEU A 645 -7.52 -7.52 5.43
C LEU A 645 -8.45 -8.54 6.07
N ILE A 646 -7.86 -9.63 6.58
CA ILE A 646 -8.56 -10.68 7.32
C ILE A 646 -7.86 -10.99 8.65
N SER A 647 -8.64 -11.41 9.65
CA SER A 647 -8.13 -11.98 10.89
C SER A 647 -8.13 -13.51 10.80
N LYS A 648 -6.94 -14.14 10.85
CA LYS A 648 -6.78 -15.60 10.80
C LYS A 648 -5.71 -16.08 11.78
N GLY A 649 -6.06 -17.04 12.64
CA GLY A 649 -5.10 -17.70 13.53
C GLY A 649 -4.42 -16.79 14.54
N GLY A 650 -5.07 -15.67 14.90
CA GLY A 650 -4.48 -14.64 15.76
C GLY A 650 -3.65 -13.61 14.99
N GLN A 651 -3.62 -13.65 13.66
CA GLN A 651 -2.85 -12.72 12.84
C GLN A 651 -3.76 -11.93 11.90
N ILE A 652 -3.38 -10.69 11.61
CA ILE A 652 -3.95 -9.92 10.50
C ILE A 652 -3.17 -10.28 9.23
N ILE A 653 -3.88 -10.76 8.22
CA ILE A 653 -3.33 -11.14 6.92
C ILE A 653 -3.87 -10.17 5.87
N ALA A 654 -2.95 -9.66 5.03
CA ALA A 654 -3.27 -8.85 3.87
C ALA A 654 -3.20 -9.70 2.61
N ILE A 655 -4.21 -9.59 1.76
CA ILE A 655 -4.34 -10.31 0.50
C ILE A 655 -4.62 -9.29 -0.58
N ASP A 656 -3.91 -9.38 -1.68
CA ASP A 656 -4.15 -8.61 -2.90
C ASP A 656 -5.52 -8.93 -3.51
N SER A 657 -5.98 -8.03 -4.37
CA SER A 657 -7.14 -8.17 -5.26
C SER A 657 -7.14 -9.46 -6.10
N ASP A 658 -5.96 -10.01 -6.43
CA ASP A 658 -5.80 -11.26 -7.18
C ASP A 658 -5.78 -12.53 -6.30
N GLY A 659 -5.85 -12.36 -4.98
CA GLY A 659 -5.78 -13.43 -3.99
C GLY A 659 -4.36 -13.73 -3.47
N THR A 660 -3.33 -13.02 -3.94
CA THR A 660 -1.95 -13.17 -3.46
C THR A 660 -1.83 -12.64 -2.03
N GLN A 661 -1.32 -13.47 -1.11
CA GLN A 661 -1.04 -13.00 0.24
C GLN A 661 0.20 -12.07 0.21
N LEU A 662 0.03 -10.81 0.67
CA LEU A 662 1.05 -9.76 0.59
C LEU A 662 2.04 -9.83 1.75
N ASN A 663 1.55 -10.04 2.96
CA ASN A 663 2.44 -10.21 4.10
C ASN A 663 3.02 -11.63 4.10
N ALA A 664 4.35 -11.71 4.19
CA ALA A 664 5.04 -12.99 4.20
C ALA A 664 4.47 -13.92 5.29
N ILE A 665 4.44 -15.23 5.01
CA ILE A 665 4.15 -16.26 6.03
C ILE A 665 5.13 -16.08 7.21
N ASP A 666 6.33 -15.63 6.87
CA ASP A 666 7.42 -15.21 7.73
C ASP A 666 7.51 -13.67 7.65
N GLY A 667 6.45 -12.95 7.93
CA GLY A 667 6.40 -11.48 7.84
C GLY A 667 6.01 -10.87 9.18
N PRO A 668 6.42 -9.62 9.48
CA PRO A 668 6.03 -8.97 10.70
C PRO A 668 4.51 -8.69 10.68
N GLY A 669 3.72 -9.46 11.43
CA GLY A 669 2.31 -9.21 11.65
C GLY A 669 1.93 -9.45 13.12
N PRO A 670 0.97 -8.70 13.69
CA PRO A 670 0.60 -8.85 15.09
C PRO A 670 0.10 -10.27 15.36
N LEU A 671 0.55 -10.86 16.48
CA LEU A 671 0.06 -12.15 16.95
C LEU A 671 -0.76 -11.98 18.23
N PHE A 672 -2.03 -12.33 18.15
CA PHE A 672 -2.96 -12.45 19.25
C PHE A 672 -3.06 -13.91 19.69
N GLY A 673 -3.03 -14.16 21.00
CA GLY A 673 -3.08 -15.52 21.57
C GLY A 673 -4.43 -16.23 21.39
N ALA A 674 -5.53 -15.49 21.21
CA ALA A 674 -6.86 -16.04 20.94
C ALA A 674 -7.74 -15.03 20.19
N TYR A 675 -8.70 -15.59 19.43
CA TYR A 675 -9.81 -14.95 18.70
C TYR A 675 -9.77 -13.43 18.48
N VAL A 676 -9.73 -12.99 17.22
CA VAL A 676 -9.67 -11.57 16.85
C VAL A 676 -10.90 -11.18 16.04
N GLY A 677 -11.50 -10.04 16.36
CA GLY A 677 -12.57 -9.42 15.57
C GLY A 677 -12.10 -9.00 14.17
N SER A 678 -13.01 -8.44 13.36
CA SER A 678 -12.58 -7.74 12.15
C SER A 678 -11.67 -6.57 12.55
N PRO A 679 -10.53 -6.37 11.87
CA PRO A 679 -9.70 -5.19 12.09
C PRO A 679 -10.42 -3.95 11.55
N VAL A 680 -9.91 -2.77 11.91
CA VAL A 680 -10.29 -1.49 11.30
C VAL A 680 -9.05 -0.86 10.69
N ALA A 681 -9.22 -0.25 9.52
CA ALA A 681 -8.20 0.57 8.87
C ALA A 681 -8.69 2.03 8.84
N HIS A 682 -7.96 2.94 9.49
CA HIS A 682 -8.29 4.36 9.54
C HIS A 682 -7.05 5.21 9.81
N ASP A 683 -6.98 6.42 9.27
CA ASP A 683 -5.91 7.38 9.60
C ASP A 683 -6.22 8.02 10.96
N LEU A 684 -5.58 7.55 12.03
CA LEU A 684 -5.85 7.99 13.40
C LEU A 684 -4.89 9.08 13.90
N ASP A 685 -3.69 9.20 13.33
CA ASP A 685 -2.73 10.23 13.71
C ASP A 685 -2.65 11.41 12.72
N GLY A 686 -3.44 11.36 11.65
CA GLY A 686 -3.57 12.42 10.66
C GLY A 686 -2.35 12.54 9.76
N ASP A 687 -1.53 11.50 9.64
CA ASP A 687 -0.34 11.50 8.79
C ASP A 687 -0.66 11.20 7.30
N GLY A 688 -1.93 10.91 7.01
CA GLY A 688 -2.43 10.60 5.68
C GLY A 688 -2.28 9.11 5.31
N ARG A 689 -1.92 8.24 6.26
CA ARG A 689 -1.77 6.80 6.08
C ARG A 689 -2.79 6.08 6.94
N LEU A 690 -3.11 4.87 6.52
CA LEU A 690 -4.03 4.06 7.30
C LEU A 690 -3.31 3.38 8.44
N ASP A 691 -3.93 3.42 9.61
CA ASP A 691 -3.56 2.63 10.76
C ASP A 691 -4.42 1.39 10.84
N ILE A 692 -3.80 0.29 11.22
CA ILE A 692 -4.51 -0.95 11.46
C ILE A 692 -4.72 -1.09 12.96
N VAL A 693 -5.98 -1.19 13.34
CA VAL A 693 -6.40 -1.35 14.74
C VAL A 693 -7.06 -2.71 14.92
N ALA A 694 -6.60 -3.45 15.93
CA ALA A 694 -7.20 -4.72 16.31
C ALA A 694 -7.06 -4.97 17.81
N ALA A 695 -8.01 -5.70 18.37
CA ALA A 695 -8.02 -6.08 19.77
C ALA A 695 -8.12 -7.60 19.93
N GLY A 696 -7.48 -8.11 20.98
CA GLY A 696 -7.42 -9.53 21.26
C GLY A 696 -6.86 -9.80 22.65
N THR A 697 -6.34 -11.01 22.83
CA THR A 697 -5.61 -11.40 24.05
C THR A 697 -4.13 -11.49 23.75
N ASP A 698 -3.31 -10.82 24.55
CA ASP A 698 -1.85 -10.90 24.46
C ASP A 698 -1.40 -12.33 24.81
N PRO A 699 -0.61 -12.99 23.95
CA PRO A 699 -0.26 -14.40 24.13
C PRO A 699 0.65 -14.68 25.34
N ASP A 700 1.40 -13.68 25.81
CA ASP A 700 2.40 -13.85 26.86
C ASP A 700 1.82 -13.55 28.25
N SER A 701 1.07 -12.46 28.37
CA SER A 701 0.42 -12.02 29.60
C SER A 701 -0.96 -12.63 29.82
N GLY A 702 -1.67 -12.97 28.74
CA GLY A 702 -3.08 -13.38 28.79
C GLY A 702 -4.06 -12.23 29.02
N GLU A 703 -3.58 -10.98 29.02
CA GLU A 703 -4.40 -9.78 29.20
C GLU A 703 -5.11 -9.40 27.90
N SER A 704 -6.25 -8.72 28.02
CA SER A 704 -6.93 -8.16 26.86
C SER A 704 -6.27 -6.83 26.46
N VAL A 705 -5.97 -6.72 25.17
CA VAL A 705 -5.14 -5.63 24.61
C VAL A 705 -5.72 -5.11 23.32
N LEU A 706 -5.53 -3.82 23.11
CA LEU A 706 -5.77 -3.08 21.87
C LEU A 706 -4.42 -2.74 21.27
N TYR A 707 -4.22 -3.07 20.00
CA TYR A 707 -3.05 -2.64 19.24
C TYR A 707 -3.47 -1.70 18.13
N ARG A 708 -2.65 -0.67 17.95
CA ARG A 708 -2.60 0.16 16.76
C ARG A 708 -1.19 0.09 16.20
N PHE A 709 -1.08 0.01 14.89
CA PHE A 709 0.19 0.13 14.19
C PHE A 709 -0.05 0.76 12.83
N ASP A 710 0.93 1.55 12.39
CA ASP A 710 0.92 2.07 11.03
C ASP A 710 0.90 0.92 10.03
N ASN A 711 0.17 1.11 8.94
CA ASN A 711 0.16 0.13 7.88
C ASN A 711 1.59 -0.19 7.39
N ILE A 712 1.96 -1.46 7.59
CA ILE A 712 3.28 -2.01 7.25
C ILE A 712 3.52 -2.10 5.74
N LEU A 713 2.45 -2.06 4.93
CA LEU A 713 2.47 -2.20 3.47
C LEU A 713 2.47 -0.87 2.71
N ASP A 714 2.36 0.29 3.40
CA ASP A 714 2.38 1.61 2.73
C ASP A 714 3.72 1.83 1.99
N ALA A 715 3.68 1.78 0.65
CA ALA A 715 4.84 1.67 -0.22
C ALA A 715 5.38 3.01 -0.74
N ARG A 716 5.32 4.10 0.05
CA ARG A 716 6.03 5.34 -0.33
C ARG A 716 7.55 5.19 -0.51
N ASP A 717 8.15 4.11 0.02
CA ASP A 717 9.60 3.87 -0.03
C ASP A 717 10.03 2.72 -0.96
N GLY A 718 9.14 2.13 -1.76
CA GLY A 718 9.50 1.11 -2.76
C GLY A 718 10.10 -0.19 -2.19
N GLU A 719 9.98 -0.44 -0.89
CA GLU A 719 10.66 -1.55 -0.21
C GLU A 719 9.88 -2.89 -0.19
N TYR A 720 8.56 -2.92 -0.49
CA TYR A 720 7.75 -4.14 -0.34
C TYR A 720 7.38 -4.88 -1.64
N ARG A 721 7.66 -4.32 -2.81
CA ARG A 721 7.18 -4.88 -4.09
C ARG A 721 8.27 -5.70 -4.77
N THR A 722 8.09 -7.02 -4.83
CA THR A 722 8.92 -7.88 -5.70
C THR A 722 8.62 -7.58 -7.17
N ALA A 723 9.57 -7.83 -8.10
CA ALA A 723 9.32 -7.66 -9.54
C ALA A 723 8.09 -8.45 -10.05
N ALA A 724 7.74 -9.55 -9.37
CA ALA A 724 6.54 -10.34 -9.68
C ALA A 724 5.22 -9.63 -9.33
N TYR A 725 5.22 -8.73 -8.34
CA TYR A 725 4.06 -7.93 -7.95
C TYR A 725 3.75 -6.87 -9.03
N GLN A 726 4.77 -6.18 -9.54
CA GLN A 726 4.62 -5.25 -10.66
C GLN A 726 4.22 -5.94 -11.97
N ASP A 727 4.72 -7.16 -12.21
CA ASP A 727 4.31 -7.96 -13.37
C ASP A 727 2.84 -8.42 -13.27
N ASN A 728 2.34 -8.77 -12.09
CA ASN A 728 0.95 -9.22 -11.89
C ASN A 728 -0.09 -8.11 -12.09
N GLN A 729 0.15 -6.91 -11.55
CA GLN A 729 -0.72 -5.73 -11.73
C GLN A 729 -0.85 -5.38 -13.23
N SER A 730 0.27 -5.41 -13.98
CA SER A 730 0.24 -5.18 -15.43
C SER A 730 -0.52 -6.26 -16.22
N LEU A 731 -0.53 -7.51 -15.76
CA LEU A 731 -1.24 -8.61 -16.42
C LEU A 731 -2.76 -8.53 -16.18
N HIS A 732 -3.18 -7.94 -15.06
CA HIS A 732 -4.58 -7.72 -14.71
C HIS A 732 -5.24 -6.71 -15.65
N GLU A 733 -4.66 -5.52 -15.77
CA GLU A 733 -5.14 -4.45 -16.66
C GLU A 733 -5.21 -4.93 -18.12
N ILE A 734 -4.19 -5.64 -18.61
CA ILE A 734 -4.15 -6.17 -19.98
C ILE A 734 -5.26 -7.22 -20.21
N LYS A 735 -5.65 -8.01 -19.19
CA LYS A 735 -6.78 -8.95 -19.30
C LYS A 735 -8.11 -8.22 -19.43
N ALA A 736 -8.33 -7.15 -18.67
CA ALA A 736 -9.56 -6.34 -18.76
C ALA A 736 -9.72 -5.74 -20.17
N PHE A 737 -8.63 -5.25 -20.76
CA PHE A 737 -8.62 -4.77 -22.16
C PHE A 737 -9.01 -5.86 -23.17
N VAL A 738 -8.53 -7.10 -22.98
CA VAL A 738 -8.87 -8.25 -23.84
C VAL A 738 -10.33 -8.66 -23.65
N GLY A 739 -10.80 -8.74 -22.39
CA GLY A 739 -12.18 -9.10 -22.04
C GLY A 739 -13.20 -8.21 -22.74
N ARG A 740 -12.93 -6.90 -22.75
CA ARG A 740 -13.73 -5.92 -23.46
C ARG A 740 -13.96 -6.23 -24.94
N PHE A 741 -12.96 -6.71 -25.68
CA PHE A 741 -13.16 -7.09 -27.08
C PHE A 741 -14.02 -8.35 -27.23
N TYR A 742 -13.94 -9.31 -26.31
CA TYR A 742 -14.86 -10.44 -26.30
C TYR A 742 -16.30 -9.97 -26.10
N GLU A 743 -16.55 -9.11 -25.12
CA GLU A 743 -17.90 -8.63 -24.81
C GLU A 743 -18.47 -7.73 -25.90
N THR A 744 -17.73 -6.70 -26.31
CA THR A 744 -18.26 -5.65 -27.19
C THR A 744 -18.27 -6.06 -28.66
N ILE A 745 -17.26 -6.81 -29.12
CA ILE A 745 -17.13 -7.24 -30.52
C ILE A 745 -17.83 -8.59 -30.72
N LEU A 746 -17.57 -9.57 -29.86
CA LEU A 746 -18.11 -10.94 -30.03
C LEU A 746 -19.42 -11.18 -29.29
N GLY A 747 -19.79 -10.33 -28.32
CA GLY A 747 -21.06 -10.44 -27.59
C GLY A 747 -21.11 -11.61 -26.61
N ARG A 748 -19.98 -11.97 -26.01
CA ARG A 748 -19.82 -13.04 -25.01
C ARG A 748 -18.56 -12.81 -24.18
N ASP A 749 -18.44 -13.50 -23.05
CA ASP A 749 -17.24 -13.44 -22.22
C ASP A 749 -16.07 -14.21 -22.84
N ALA A 750 -14.86 -13.85 -22.42
CA ALA A 750 -13.64 -14.52 -22.81
C ALA A 750 -13.55 -15.92 -22.17
N ASP A 751 -13.12 -16.94 -22.91
CA ASP A 751 -12.71 -18.19 -22.30
C ASP A 751 -11.27 -18.06 -21.75
N ALA A 752 -10.95 -18.78 -20.68
CA ALA A 752 -9.66 -18.65 -19.98
C ALA A 752 -8.45 -18.90 -20.89
N GLN A 753 -8.56 -19.81 -21.88
CA GLN A 753 -7.46 -20.09 -22.80
C GLN A 753 -7.29 -18.95 -23.82
N GLY A 754 -8.39 -18.42 -24.34
CA GLY A 754 -8.42 -17.29 -25.26
C GLY A 754 -7.96 -15.98 -24.62
N SER A 755 -8.39 -15.69 -23.39
CA SER A 755 -7.97 -14.49 -22.65
C SER A 755 -6.45 -14.48 -22.42
N ASN A 756 -5.92 -15.54 -21.80
CA ASN A 756 -4.49 -15.66 -21.50
C ASN A 756 -3.61 -15.57 -22.76
N ALA A 757 -4.03 -16.18 -23.87
CA ALA A 757 -3.24 -16.17 -25.10
C ALA A 757 -3.13 -14.77 -25.77
N TRP A 758 -4.12 -13.89 -25.56
CA TRP A 758 -4.06 -12.50 -26.05
C TRP A 758 -3.30 -11.61 -25.07
N THR A 759 -3.55 -11.77 -23.77
CA THR A 759 -2.83 -11.07 -22.70
C THR A 759 -1.33 -11.30 -22.81
N ASP A 760 -0.88 -12.55 -22.96
CA ASP A 760 0.54 -12.88 -23.11
C ASP A 760 1.19 -12.12 -24.28
N ARG A 761 0.48 -11.94 -25.39
CA ARG A 761 1.02 -11.27 -26.59
C ARG A 761 1.05 -9.75 -26.46
N LEU A 762 0.10 -9.17 -25.73
CA LEU A 762 0.08 -7.75 -25.41
C LEU A 762 1.16 -7.42 -24.38
N HIS A 763 1.22 -8.19 -23.29
CA HIS A 763 2.18 -8.03 -22.21
C HIS A 763 3.63 -8.21 -22.68
N THR A 764 3.90 -9.16 -23.59
CA THR A 764 5.25 -9.35 -24.15
C THR A 764 5.61 -8.39 -25.29
N GLY A 765 4.73 -7.45 -25.65
CA GLY A 765 4.91 -6.53 -26.79
C GLY A 765 4.95 -7.23 -28.15
N VAL A 766 4.57 -8.51 -28.23
CA VAL A 766 4.50 -9.29 -29.48
C VAL A 766 3.38 -8.78 -30.40
N MET A 767 2.34 -8.18 -29.84
CA MET A 767 1.25 -7.52 -30.55
C MET A 767 0.89 -6.20 -29.88
N ALA A 768 0.51 -5.20 -30.67
CA ALA A 768 -0.10 -3.98 -30.14
C ALA A 768 -1.62 -4.18 -29.94
N GLY A 769 -2.26 -3.33 -29.13
CA GLY A 769 -3.72 -3.31 -28.98
C GLY A 769 -4.47 -3.22 -30.32
N ALA A 770 -3.89 -2.51 -31.28
CA ALA A 770 -4.36 -2.42 -32.67
C ALA A 770 -4.40 -3.78 -33.40
N ASP A 771 -3.40 -4.65 -33.19
CA ASP A 771 -3.31 -5.94 -33.86
C ASP A 771 -4.30 -6.96 -33.28
N VAL A 772 -4.53 -6.88 -31.97
CA VAL A 772 -5.57 -7.64 -31.28
C VAL A 772 -6.95 -7.22 -31.79
N ALA A 773 -7.25 -5.92 -31.81
CA ALA A 773 -8.48 -5.36 -32.36
C ALA A 773 -8.79 -5.85 -33.80
N ARG A 774 -7.81 -5.80 -34.71
CA ARG A 774 -7.96 -6.32 -36.08
C ARG A 774 -8.26 -7.82 -36.11
N SER A 775 -7.68 -8.58 -35.18
CA SER A 775 -7.89 -10.02 -35.07
C SER A 775 -9.32 -10.37 -34.64
N PHE A 776 -9.91 -9.61 -33.72
CA PHE A 776 -11.30 -9.80 -33.29
C PHE A 776 -12.30 -9.47 -34.41
N ILE A 777 -12.15 -8.32 -35.08
CA ILE A 777 -13.03 -7.91 -36.18
C ILE A 777 -12.86 -8.80 -37.42
N GLY A 778 -11.64 -9.28 -37.69
CA GLY A 778 -11.35 -10.20 -38.78
C GLY A 778 -11.75 -11.66 -38.51
N SER A 779 -12.20 -11.98 -37.29
CA SER A 779 -12.48 -13.36 -36.89
C SER A 779 -13.69 -13.95 -37.65
N PRO A 780 -13.69 -15.25 -37.99
CA PRO A 780 -14.86 -15.92 -38.55
C PRO A 780 -16.12 -15.77 -37.67
N GLU A 781 -15.92 -15.61 -36.36
CA GLU A 781 -16.98 -15.41 -35.37
C GLU A 781 -17.67 -14.06 -35.55
N PHE A 782 -16.91 -12.97 -35.62
CA PHE A 782 -17.48 -11.64 -35.88
C PHE A 782 -18.09 -11.55 -37.30
N GLN A 783 -17.37 -12.05 -38.31
CA GLN A 783 -17.84 -12.04 -39.70
C GLN A 783 -19.14 -12.84 -39.88
N GLY A 784 -19.34 -13.92 -39.10
CA GLY A 784 -20.56 -14.71 -39.09
C GLY A 784 -21.81 -13.97 -38.58
N ARG A 785 -21.64 -12.86 -37.85
CA ARG A 785 -22.75 -12.06 -37.30
C ARG A 785 -23.46 -11.21 -38.36
N ASN A 786 -22.86 -10.99 -39.54
CA ASN A 786 -23.44 -10.21 -40.65
C ASN A 786 -24.05 -8.86 -40.19
N THR A 787 -23.29 -8.09 -39.40
CA THR A 787 -23.74 -6.80 -38.85
C THR A 787 -24.13 -5.80 -39.94
N SER A 788 -25.13 -4.96 -39.68
CA SER A 788 -25.39 -3.76 -40.51
C SER A 788 -24.24 -2.74 -40.39
N ASP A 789 -24.20 -1.72 -41.25
CA ASP A 789 -23.17 -0.68 -41.16
C ASP A 789 -23.35 0.15 -39.88
N GLU A 790 -24.60 0.36 -39.47
CA GLU A 790 -24.99 0.99 -38.22
C GLU A 790 -24.54 0.19 -36.99
N ASP A 791 -24.81 -1.12 -36.98
CA ASP A 791 -24.38 -2.00 -35.88
C ASP A 791 -22.85 -2.11 -35.83
N TYR A 792 -22.20 -2.17 -36.99
CA TYR A 792 -20.74 -2.21 -37.09
C TYR A 792 -20.10 -0.97 -36.48
N VAL A 793 -20.54 0.23 -36.87
CA VAL A 793 -20.04 1.49 -36.30
C VAL A 793 -20.34 1.57 -34.80
N THR A 794 -21.54 1.18 -34.36
CA THR A 794 -21.90 1.17 -32.93
C THR A 794 -21.00 0.24 -32.12
N THR A 795 -20.69 -0.96 -32.63
CA THR A 795 -19.74 -1.89 -32.02
C THR A 795 -18.35 -1.27 -31.93
N LEU A 796 -17.88 -0.54 -32.94
CA LEU A 796 -16.57 0.13 -32.88
C LEU A 796 -16.53 1.24 -31.82
N TYR A 797 -17.59 2.01 -31.63
CA TYR A 797 -17.61 3.02 -30.56
C TYR A 797 -17.60 2.39 -29.15
N ARG A 798 -18.26 1.24 -28.98
CA ARG A 798 -18.36 0.52 -27.70
C ARG A 798 -17.16 -0.35 -27.38
N ALA A 799 -16.58 -1.03 -28.37
CA ALA A 799 -15.17 -1.42 -28.37
C ALA A 799 -14.35 -0.12 -28.39
N PHE A 800 -13.09 0.00 -28.78
CA PHE A 800 -12.33 1.26 -28.97
C PHE A 800 -12.49 2.54 -28.05
N PHE A 801 -13.67 3.11 -27.74
CA PHE A 801 -13.88 4.39 -27.01
C PHE A 801 -14.76 4.33 -25.75
N ASP A 802 -15.35 3.18 -25.46
CA ASP A 802 -16.10 2.90 -24.23
C ASP A 802 -17.37 3.73 -24.06
N ARG A 803 -18.01 4.01 -25.19
CA ARG A 803 -19.22 4.85 -25.21
C ARG A 803 -20.15 4.48 -26.34
N ALA A 804 -21.40 4.91 -26.20
CA ALA A 804 -22.31 4.94 -27.32
C ALA A 804 -21.84 5.98 -28.36
N PRO A 805 -22.08 5.74 -29.66
CA PRO A 805 -21.74 6.69 -30.70
C PRO A 805 -22.57 7.97 -30.53
N ASP A 806 -21.93 9.13 -30.66
CA ASP A 806 -22.64 10.40 -30.68
C ASP A 806 -23.35 10.58 -32.03
N SER A 807 -24.45 11.35 -32.03
CA SER A 807 -25.29 11.50 -33.24
C SER A 807 -24.56 12.06 -34.46
N GLY A 808 -23.49 12.85 -34.26
CA GLY A 808 -22.70 13.47 -35.32
C GLY A 808 -21.69 12.49 -35.92
N GLY A 809 -20.84 11.92 -35.09
CA GLY A 809 -19.83 10.93 -35.46
C GLY A 809 -20.45 9.66 -36.06
N PHE A 810 -21.55 9.18 -35.47
CA PHE A 810 -22.32 8.06 -36.02
C PHE A 810 -22.76 8.31 -37.46
N SER A 811 -23.44 9.44 -37.68
CA SER A 811 -23.97 9.81 -39.00
C SER A 811 -22.85 10.01 -40.03
N ALA A 812 -21.70 10.53 -39.60
CA ALA A 812 -20.55 10.73 -40.46
C ALA A 812 -19.90 9.41 -40.91
N TRP A 813 -19.69 8.47 -39.98
CA TRP A 813 -19.09 7.17 -40.31
C TRP A 813 -20.02 6.30 -41.15
N VAL A 814 -21.31 6.24 -40.80
CA VAL A 814 -22.31 5.53 -41.59
C VAL A 814 -22.43 6.13 -42.99
N GLY A 815 -22.50 7.46 -43.11
CA GLY A 815 -22.54 8.12 -44.42
C GLY A 815 -21.30 7.83 -45.29
N ARG A 816 -20.10 7.70 -44.70
CA ARG A 816 -18.90 7.32 -45.45
C ARG A 816 -18.94 5.87 -45.96
N LEU A 817 -19.55 4.95 -45.21
CA LEU A 817 -19.79 3.58 -45.66
C LEU A 817 -20.79 3.55 -46.83
N GLU A 818 -21.86 4.35 -46.76
CA GLU A 818 -22.80 4.52 -47.86
C GLU A 818 -22.15 5.11 -49.13
N ASP A 819 -21.18 6.01 -48.95
CA ASP A 819 -20.37 6.61 -50.02
C ASP A 819 -19.27 5.68 -50.56
N GLY A 820 -19.14 4.46 -50.02
CA GLY A 820 -18.32 3.38 -50.57
C GLY A 820 -16.93 3.22 -49.96
N ILE A 821 -16.65 3.80 -48.78
CA ILE A 821 -15.46 3.45 -48.01
C ILE A 821 -15.59 2.01 -47.47
N SER A 822 -14.49 1.27 -47.30
CA SER A 822 -14.55 -0.08 -46.73
C SER A 822 -14.68 -0.04 -45.20
N ARG A 823 -15.29 -1.09 -44.62
CA ARG A 823 -15.33 -1.29 -43.17
C ARG A 823 -13.93 -1.33 -42.54
N ASP A 824 -12.96 -1.94 -43.22
CA ASP A 824 -11.56 -1.94 -42.78
C ASP A 824 -10.98 -0.52 -42.67
N ALA A 825 -11.31 0.37 -43.61
CA ALA A 825 -10.86 1.76 -43.57
C ALA A 825 -11.59 2.58 -42.49
N VAL A 826 -12.80 2.18 -42.10
CA VAL A 826 -13.47 2.72 -40.91
C VAL A 826 -12.76 2.22 -39.65
N LEU A 827 -12.53 0.91 -39.52
CA LEU A 827 -11.78 0.31 -38.40
C LEU A 827 -10.41 0.96 -38.21
N ASP A 828 -9.64 1.17 -39.28
CA ASP A 828 -8.34 1.85 -39.20
C ASP A 828 -8.47 3.29 -38.68
N GLY A 829 -9.61 3.96 -38.93
CA GLY A 829 -9.92 5.26 -38.35
C GLY A 829 -10.16 5.23 -36.83
N PHE A 830 -10.73 4.14 -36.30
CA PHE A 830 -10.91 3.94 -34.86
C PHE A 830 -9.60 3.51 -34.20
N ILE A 831 -8.89 2.55 -34.81
CA ILE A 831 -7.59 2.07 -34.32
C ILE A 831 -6.53 3.18 -34.32
N GLY A 832 -6.53 4.02 -35.36
CA GLY A 832 -5.59 5.14 -35.46
C GLY A 832 -6.01 6.37 -34.66
N SER A 833 -7.09 6.30 -33.89
CA SER A 833 -7.58 7.43 -33.11
C SER A 833 -6.89 7.52 -31.75
N ARG A 834 -6.78 8.75 -31.25
CA ARG A 834 -6.24 9.01 -29.92
C ARG A 834 -7.12 8.47 -28.80
N GLU A 835 -8.46 8.46 -29.00
CA GLU A 835 -9.38 7.84 -28.03
C GLU A 835 -9.06 6.36 -27.81
N PHE A 836 -8.73 5.61 -28.88
CA PHE A 836 -8.32 4.22 -28.72
C PHE A 836 -6.93 4.07 -28.11
N ALA A 837 -5.99 4.97 -28.44
CA ALA A 837 -4.66 4.95 -27.83
C ALA A 837 -4.73 5.22 -26.32
N ASN A 838 -5.54 6.18 -25.89
CA ASN A 838 -5.78 6.51 -24.49
C ASN A 838 -6.45 5.35 -23.75
N LEU A 839 -7.42 4.70 -24.41
CA LEU A 839 -8.04 3.51 -23.86
C LEU A 839 -7.02 2.37 -23.71
N ALA A 840 -6.18 2.09 -24.71
CA ALA A 840 -5.18 1.03 -24.58
C ALA A 840 -4.14 1.34 -23.48
N GLN A 841 -3.74 2.61 -23.35
CA GLN A 841 -2.83 3.05 -22.30
C GLN A 841 -3.44 2.95 -20.90
N SER A 842 -4.75 3.15 -20.74
CA SER A 842 -5.44 2.97 -19.45
C SER A 842 -5.50 1.52 -18.98
N PHE A 843 -5.02 0.57 -19.78
CA PHE A 843 -4.92 -0.85 -19.42
C PHE A 843 -3.46 -1.36 -19.47
N GLY A 844 -2.49 -0.48 -19.28
CA GLY A 844 -1.07 -0.86 -19.23
C GLY A 844 -0.47 -1.29 -20.58
N ILE A 845 -1.16 -1.08 -21.71
CA ILE A 845 -0.67 -1.47 -23.04
C ILE A 845 0.12 -0.31 -23.66
N GLU A 846 1.43 -0.53 -23.87
CA GLU A 846 2.29 0.42 -24.57
C GLU A 846 1.79 0.69 -25.99
N THR A 847 1.48 1.96 -26.30
CA THR A 847 0.97 2.36 -27.62
C THR A 847 2.09 2.91 -28.51
N GLU A 848 2.71 2.04 -29.32
CA GLU A 848 3.53 2.47 -30.45
C GLU A 848 2.65 2.88 -31.65
N LEU A 849 2.53 4.17 -31.95
CA LEU A 849 2.02 4.62 -33.25
C LEU A 849 3.16 4.68 -34.28
N GLY A 850 3.37 3.57 -34.98
CA GLY A 850 4.23 3.50 -36.15
C GLY A 850 3.66 4.25 -37.36
N SER A 851 4.08 5.50 -37.60
CA SER A 851 4.61 5.97 -38.90
C SER A 851 5.11 7.43 -38.85
N GLY A 852 6.42 7.62 -39.05
CA GLY A 852 7.04 8.87 -39.54
C GLY A 852 7.24 10.02 -38.55
N ARG A 853 8.29 9.95 -37.72
CA ARG A 853 8.80 11.14 -36.99
C ARG A 853 9.38 12.15 -37.99
N PRO A 854 9.09 13.47 -37.88
CA PRO A 854 9.68 14.48 -38.74
C PRO A 854 11.18 14.62 -38.46
N ASN A 855 12.00 14.65 -39.52
CA ASN A 855 13.45 14.89 -39.44
C ASN A 855 13.82 16.25 -40.10
N GLY A 856 14.85 16.92 -39.58
CA GLY A 856 15.35 18.23 -40.03
C GLY A 856 14.67 19.42 -39.33
N GLU A 857 15.03 20.66 -39.67
CA GLU A 857 14.44 21.83 -39.00
C GLU A 857 12.93 21.99 -39.27
N GLY A 858 12.11 22.11 -38.22
CA GLY A 858 10.66 22.24 -38.34
C GLY A 858 9.92 22.50 -37.02
N THR A 859 8.61 22.73 -37.11
CA THR A 859 7.73 22.97 -35.95
C THR A 859 6.63 21.91 -35.92
N LEU A 860 6.44 21.27 -34.77
CA LEU A 860 5.27 20.48 -34.42
C LEU A 860 4.37 21.34 -33.55
N THR A 861 3.08 21.38 -33.87
CA THR A 861 2.10 22.18 -33.14
C THR A 861 0.94 21.29 -32.74
N GLY A 862 0.64 21.26 -31.44
CA GLY A 862 -0.55 20.63 -30.87
C GLY A 862 -1.83 21.35 -31.29
N SER A 863 -2.98 20.74 -31.02
CA SER A 863 -4.28 21.32 -31.28
C SER A 863 -4.57 22.49 -30.33
N GLY A 864 -4.03 22.49 -29.10
CA GLY A 864 -4.29 23.48 -28.06
C GLY A 864 -5.59 23.28 -27.28
N ASP A 865 -6.39 22.24 -27.61
CA ASP A 865 -7.69 21.98 -26.97
C ASP A 865 -7.88 20.51 -26.50
N ASP A 866 -6.87 19.65 -26.71
CA ASP A 866 -6.84 18.25 -26.28
C ASP A 866 -5.42 17.79 -25.90
N THR A 867 -5.33 16.62 -25.25
CA THR A 867 -4.05 15.96 -24.98
C THR A 867 -3.31 15.78 -26.31
N ASP A 868 -2.07 16.24 -26.40
CA ASP A 868 -1.21 16.14 -27.58
C ASP A 868 0.02 15.25 -27.34
N VAL A 869 0.54 14.68 -28.42
CA VAL A 869 1.77 13.86 -28.39
C VAL A 869 2.62 14.35 -29.55
N LEU A 870 3.61 15.18 -29.21
CA LEU A 870 4.54 15.79 -30.16
C LEU A 870 5.87 15.04 -30.08
N ARG A 871 6.17 14.21 -31.09
CA ARG A 871 7.42 13.43 -31.13
C ARG A 871 8.26 13.79 -32.34
N ALA A 872 9.40 14.39 -32.07
CA ALA A 872 10.39 14.75 -33.07
C ALA A 872 11.40 13.62 -33.33
N GLY A 873 12.04 13.70 -34.50
CA GLY A 873 12.99 12.70 -35.03
C GLY A 873 14.43 13.19 -34.97
N ASP A 874 15.18 13.08 -36.07
CA ASP A 874 16.56 13.58 -36.16
C ASP A 874 16.59 15.04 -36.66
N GLY A 875 17.35 15.93 -36.02
CA GLY A 875 17.50 17.36 -36.35
C GLY A 875 16.90 18.26 -35.27
N SER A 876 17.04 19.58 -35.36
CA SER A 876 16.44 20.51 -34.37
C SER A 876 14.99 20.86 -34.70
N GLN A 877 14.06 20.63 -33.78
CA GLN A 877 12.64 20.97 -33.92
C GLN A 877 12.15 21.96 -32.85
N THR A 878 10.92 22.42 -33.06
CA THR A 878 10.18 23.24 -32.13
C THR A 878 8.83 22.56 -31.88
N LEU A 879 8.58 22.12 -30.65
CA LEU A 879 7.34 21.45 -30.23
C LEU A 879 6.59 22.43 -29.33
N VAL A 880 5.36 22.75 -29.69
CA VAL A 880 4.54 23.71 -28.96
C VAL A 880 3.10 23.22 -28.95
N ASP A 881 2.45 23.19 -27.80
CA ASP A 881 1.00 23.07 -27.78
C ASP A 881 0.31 24.42 -28.07
N GLY A 882 -0.70 24.42 -28.95
CA GLY A 882 -1.42 25.61 -29.38
C GLY A 882 -0.61 26.67 -30.16
N THR A 883 -1.10 27.92 -30.22
CA THR A 883 -0.45 29.01 -30.98
C THR A 883 -0.48 30.38 -30.27
N PRO A 884 0.64 31.13 -30.21
CA PRO A 884 1.92 30.75 -29.59
C PRO A 884 2.41 31.81 -28.57
N LEU A 885 3.19 31.38 -27.57
CA LEU A 885 4.45 32.05 -27.18
C LEU A 885 5.43 31.01 -26.62
N ILE A 886 6.42 30.59 -27.43
CA ILE A 886 7.58 29.84 -26.94
C ILE A 886 8.28 30.61 -25.81
N GLU A 887 8.18 31.94 -25.77
CA GLU A 887 8.78 32.78 -24.74
C GLU A 887 7.88 33.03 -23.50
N ALA A 888 6.75 32.32 -23.35
CA ALA A 888 5.98 32.38 -22.11
C ALA A 888 6.79 31.78 -20.95
N THR A 889 6.90 32.52 -19.84
CA THR A 889 7.70 32.15 -18.67
C THR A 889 6.83 31.39 -17.68
N SER A 890 7.29 30.22 -17.21
CA SER A 890 6.55 29.30 -16.31
C SER A 890 6.06 29.95 -15.01
N ARG A 891 6.81 30.94 -14.49
CA ARG A 891 6.44 31.66 -13.25
C ARG A 891 5.10 32.36 -13.31
N ASP A 892 4.76 32.99 -14.44
CA ASP A 892 3.52 33.76 -14.55
C ASP A 892 2.30 32.83 -14.65
N GLU A 893 2.47 31.66 -15.28
CA GLU A 893 1.40 30.68 -15.49
C GLU A 893 1.10 29.88 -14.22
N ALA A 894 2.13 29.36 -13.56
CA ALA A 894 1.96 28.63 -12.31
C ALA A 894 1.36 29.51 -11.18
N ASP A 895 1.73 30.79 -11.15
CA ASP A 895 1.19 31.75 -10.18
C ASP A 895 -0.30 32.02 -10.42
N VAL A 896 -0.74 32.18 -11.66
CA VAL A 896 -2.16 32.41 -12.00
C VAL A 896 -3.00 31.18 -11.72
N THR A 897 -2.53 30.00 -12.11
CA THR A 897 -3.20 28.72 -11.86
C THR A 897 -3.41 28.49 -10.36
N GLY A 898 -2.36 28.70 -9.55
CA GLY A 898 -2.47 28.58 -8.10
C GLY A 898 -3.38 29.63 -7.47
N GLN A 899 -3.41 30.85 -8.00
CA GLN A 899 -4.33 31.91 -7.52
C GLN A 899 -5.79 31.52 -7.74
N VAL A 900 -6.15 31.02 -8.92
CA VAL A 900 -7.52 30.59 -9.21
C VAL A 900 -7.92 29.42 -8.31
N TYR A 901 -7.03 28.44 -8.10
CA TYR A 901 -7.32 27.25 -7.30
C TYR A 901 -7.67 27.65 -5.86
N ARG A 902 -6.88 28.56 -5.28
CA ARG A 902 -7.13 29.09 -3.93
C ARG A 902 -8.36 30.00 -3.83
N LEU A 903 -8.81 30.63 -4.92
CA LEU A 903 -10.09 31.35 -4.90
C LEU A 903 -11.28 30.40 -4.73
N TYR A 904 -11.28 29.24 -5.41
CA TYR A 904 -12.31 28.21 -5.22
C TYR A 904 -12.35 27.72 -3.78
N GLY A 905 -11.20 27.31 -3.23
CA GLY A 905 -11.12 26.84 -1.84
C GLY A 905 -11.53 27.91 -0.82
N SER A 906 -10.96 29.12 -0.92
CA SER A 906 -11.25 30.19 0.04
C SER A 906 -12.71 30.69 0.02
N THR A 907 -13.37 30.69 -1.14
CA THR A 907 -14.73 31.23 -1.27
C THR A 907 -15.82 30.19 -1.30
N LEU A 908 -15.63 29.06 -2.00
CA LEU A 908 -16.66 28.04 -2.20
C LEU A 908 -16.44 26.79 -1.34
N GLY A 909 -15.27 26.66 -0.71
CA GLY A 909 -14.95 25.53 0.18
C GLY A 909 -14.93 24.20 -0.57
N ARG A 910 -14.49 24.21 -1.83
CA ARG A 910 -14.36 23.03 -2.69
C ARG A 910 -13.27 23.26 -3.74
N GLU A 911 -12.86 22.17 -4.37
CA GLU A 911 -11.99 22.22 -5.54
C GLU A 911 -12.68 22.80 -6.79
N PRO A 912 -11.90 23.36 -7.73
CA PRO A 912 -12.44 23.84 -9.00
C PRO A 912 -13.10 22.75 -9.84
N ASP A 913 -14.08 23.14 -10.65
CA ASP A 913 -14.47 22.35 -11.82
C ASP A 913 -13.55 22.71 -12.99
N THR A 914 -13.15 21.72 -13.79
CA THR A 914 -12.10 21.88 -14.82
C THR A 914 -12.44 22.96 -15.87
N THR A 915 -13.71 23.08 -16.26
CA THR A 915 -14.15 24.08 -17.24
C THR A 915 -14.13 25.49 -16.67
N GLY A 916 -14.70 25.69 -15.47
CA GLY A 916 -14.70 26.98 -14.79
C GLY A 916 -13.28 27.43 -14.45
N PHE A 917 -12.44 26.50 -14.01
CA PHE A 917 -11.03 26.72 -13.69
C PHE A 917 -10.26 27.31 -14.87
N GLN A 918 -10.29 26.63 -16.02
CA GLN A 918 -9.60 27.09 -17.24
C GLN A 918 -10.09 28.48 -17.66
N ASN A 919 -11.41 28.70 -17.66
CA ASN A 919 -11.98 29.98 -18.04
C ASN A 919 -11.49 31.14 -17.15
N TRP A 920 -11.28 30.89 -15.85
CA TRP A 920 -10.74 31.89 -14.93
C TRP A 920 -9.25 32.10 -15.10
N ILE A 921 -8.47 31.05 -15.35
CA ILE A 921 -7.04 31.12 -15.68
C ILE A 921 -6.86 31.98 -16.93
N ASP A 922 -7.52 31.65 -18.04
CA ASP A 922 -7.44 32.39 -19.29
C ASP A 922 -7.83 33.85 -19.10
N ALA A 923 -8.90 34.11 -18.32
CA ALA A 923 -9.37 35.47 -18.09
C ALA A 923 -8.37 36.33 -17.32
N ILE A 924 -7.61 35.74 -16.40
CA ILE A 924 -6.57 36.43 -15.63
C ILE A 924 -5.29 36.54 -16.46
N ALA A 925 -4.84 35.45 -17.08
CA ALA A 925 -3.63 35.40 -17.90
C ALA A 925 -3.69 36.36 -19.11
N GLU A 926 -4.84 36.47 -19.77
CA GLU A 926 -5.06 37.40 -20.88
C GLU A 926 -5.33 38.85 -20.42
N GLY A 927 -5.37 39.09 -19.11
CA GLY A 927 -5.67 40.40 -18.52
C GLY A 927 -7.10 40.89 -18.74
N ARG A 928 -8.05 39.99 -19.06
CA ARG A 928 -9.48 40.31 -19.16
C ARG A 928 -10.08 40.71 -17.81
N VAL A 929 -9.59 40.10 -16.73
CA VAL A 929 -9.95 40.42 -15.33
C VAL A 929 -8.70 40.40 -14.45
N GLY A 930 -8.70 41.19 -13.37
CA GLY A 930 -7.66 41.10 -12.33
C GLY A 930 -8.07 40.16 -11.19
N LEU A 931 -7.11 39.66 -10.40
CA LEU A 931 -7.35 38.73 -9.28
C LEU A 931 -8.42 39.22 -8.29
N VAL A 932 -8.39 40.51 -7.91
CA VAL A 932 -9.41 41.09 -7.00
C VAL A 932 -10.79 41.11 -7.64
N GLN A 933 -10.90 41.30 -8.96
CA GLN A 933 -12.18 41.24 -9.65
C GLN A 933 -12.72 39.81 -9.73
N ALA A 934 -11.84 38.82 -9.96
CA ALA A 934 -12.19 37.41 -9.90
C ALA A 934 -12.69 37.03 -8.49
N ALA A 935 -11.94 37.35 -7.43
CA ALA A 935 -12.35 37.11 -6.05
C ALA A 935 -13.73 37.72 -5.71
N GLY A 936 -14.00 38.92 -6.22
CA GLY A 936 -15.32 39.56 -6.09
C GLY A 936 -16.43 38.83 -6.83
N ALA A 937 -16.14 38.26 -8.00
CA ALA A 937 -17.10 37.45 -8.75
C ALA A 937 -17.42 36.12 -8.05
N PHE A 938 -16.43 35.47 -7.43
CA PHE A 938 -16.62 34.27 -6.62
C PHE A 938 -17.48 34.54 -5.38
N ALA A 939 -17.11 35.52 -4.56
CA ALA A 939 -17.85 35.89 -3.35
C ALA A 939 -19.26 36.46 -3.65
N GLY A 940 -19.45 37.04 -4.84
CA GLY A 940 -20.74 37.52 -5.32
C GLY A 940 -21.53 36.50 -6.14
N SER A 941 -21.03 35.27 -6.31
CA SER A 941 -21.64 34.27 -7.19
C SER A 941 -22.96 33.73 -6.63
N PRO A 942 -23.91 33.33 -7.48
CA PRO A 942 -25.12 32.64 -7.02
C PRO A 942 -24.82 31.39 -6.18
N GLU A 943 -23.70 30.72 -6.44
CA GLU A 943 -23.25 29.55 -5.67
C GLU A 943 -22.85 29.94 -4.24
N PHE A 944 -21.99 30.96 -4.08
CA PHE A 944 -21.61 31.47 -2.77
C PHE A 944 -22.84 31.91 -1.97
N GLN A 945 -23.76 32.63 -2.62
CA GLN A 945 -24.98 33.13 -1.98
C GLN A 945 -25.95 32.00 -1.60
N GLN A 946 -26.04 30.93 -2.40
CA GLN A 946 -26.86 29.76 -2.05
C GLN A 946 -26.25 28.95 -0.91
N ARG A 947 -24.92 28.82 -0.88
CA ARG A 947 -24.21 28.01 0.12
C ARG A 947 -24.15 28.68 1.48
N TYR A 948 -23.89 29.99 1.51
CA TYR A 948 -23.60 30.70 2.75
C TYR A 948 -24.60 31.81 3.10
N GLY A 949 -25.45 32.21 2.15
CA GLY A 949 -26.42 33.30 2.37
C GLY A 949 -25.79 34.68 2.54
N ASP A 950 -26.60 35.62 3.04
CA ASP A 950 -26.18 36.99 3.36
C ASP A 950 -25.46 37.02 4.72
N LEU A 951 -24.14 36.85 4.70
CA LEU A 951 -23.30 36.90 5.91
C LEU A 951 -23.03 38.33 6.37
N GLU A 952 -22.99 38.57 7.68
CA GLU A 952 -22.41 39.78 8.28
C GLU A 952 -20.87 39.80 8.16
N ASN A 953 -20.22 40.95 8.35
CA ASN A 953 -18.76 41.07 8.13
C ASN A 953 -17.92 40.13 9.02
N SER A 954 -18.30 39.94 10.28
CA SER A 954 -17.62 39.01 11.18
C SER A 954 -17.84 37.55 10.79
N GLU A 955 -19.04 37.21 10.33
CA GLU A 955 -19.39 35.86 9.86
C GLU A 955 -18.64 35.54 8.56
N PHE A 956 -18.55 36.50 7.65
CA PHE A 956 -17.77 36.38 6.42
C PHE A 956 -16.27 36.16 6.70
N VAL A 957 -15.69 36.90 7.64
CA VAL A 957 -14.29 36.68 8.05
C VAL A 957 -14.10 35.31 8.68
N ASN A 958 -15.00 34.88 9.57
CA ASN A 958 -14.90 33.57 10.20
C ASN A 958 -15.02 32.43 9.19
N LEU A 959 -15.92 32.56 8.22
CA LEU A 959 -16.04 31.61 7.10
C LEU A 959 -14.72 31.49 6.33
N LEU A 960 -14.05 32.59 6.02
CA LEU A 960 -12.76 32.54 5.33
C LEU A 960 -11.69 31.82 6.18
N TYR A 961 -11.68 32.02 7.50
CA TYR A 961 -10.80 31.25 8.40
C TYR A 961 -11.11 29.75 8.35
N GLN A 962 -12.38 29.36 8.33
CA GLN A 962 -12.79 27.96 8.23
C GLN A 962 -12.39 27.36 6.88
N ASN A 963 -12.68 28.04 5.77
CA ASN A 963 -12.36 27.55 4.43
C ASN A 963 -10.85 27.49 4.14
N VAL A 964 -10.07 28.41 4.73
CA VAL A 964 -8.63 28.58 4.40
C VAL A 964 -7.72 27.88 5.40
N LEU A 965 -8.10 27.84 6.67
CA LEU A 965 -7.26 27.33 7.76
C LEU A 965 -7.91 26.17 8.53
N GLY A 966 -9.11 25.72 8.13
CA GLY A 966 -9.82 24.61 8.79
C GLY A 966 -10.27 24.91 10.23
N ARG A 967 -10.29 26.19 10.64
CA ARG A 967 -10.54 26.57 12.04
C ARG A 967 -11.27 27.91 12.15
N ASP A 968 -11.87 28.17 13.31
CA ASP A 968 -12.44 29.48 13.61
C ASP A 968 -11.36 30.59 13.71
N ALA A 969 -11.80 31.81 13.45
CA ALA A 969 -10.98 33.00 13.60
C ALA A 969 -10.64 33.24 15.08
N ASP A 970 -9.35 33.43 15.38
CA ASP A 970 -8.96 33.89 16.71
C ASP A 970 -9.47 35.32 16.96
N ALA A 971 -9.63 35.68 18.23
CA ALA A 971 -10.22 36.97 18.61
C ALA A 971 -9.48 38.19 18.02
N ILE A 972 -8.16 38.09 17.81
CA ILE A 972 -7.34 39.18 17.25
C ILE A 972 -7.53 39.24 15.74
N GLY A 973 -7.43 38.09 15.06
CA GLY A 973 -7.64 37.94 13.62
C GLY A 973 -9.02 38.44 13.19
N LEU A 974 -10.08 37.96 13.86
CA LEU A 974 -11.46 38.36 13.60
C LEU A 974 -11.66 39.87 13.75
N THR A 975 -11.13 40.46 14.82
CA THR A 975 -11.23 41.90 15.08
C THR A 975 -10.52 42.72 14.00
N ASN A 976 -9.32 42.31 13.57
CA ASN A 976 -8.52 43.04 12.59
C ASN A 976 -9.18 43.04 11.21
N TRP A 977 -9.58 41.87 10.71
CA TRP A 977 -10.20 41.75 9.40
C TRP A 977 -11.58 42.40 9.33
N THR A 978 -12.40 42.26 10.38
CA THR A 978 -13.71 42.92 10.46
C THR A 978 -13.56 44.44 10.47
N ALA A 979 -12.60 45.00 11.22
CA ALA A 979 -12.33 46.44 11.23
C ALA A 979 -11.87 46.98 9.87
N ARG A 980 -11.21 46.17 9.03
CA ARG A 980 -10.82 46.56 7.67
C ARG A 980 -12.03 46.60 6.74
N LEU A 981 -12.91 45.60 6.82
CA LEU A 981 -14.18 45.59 6.08
C LEU A 981 -15.06 46.79 6.46
N ASP A 982 -15.23 47.04 7.76
CA ASP A 982 -15.98 48.18 8.27
C ASP A 982 -15.32 49.53 7.90
N GLY A 983 -14.00 49.53 7.72
CA GLY A 983 -13.19 50.65 7.27
C GLY A 983 -13.23 50.91 5.76
N GLY A 984 -13.94 50.10 4.98
CA GLY A 984 -14.15 50.26 3.53
C GLY A 984 -13.30 49.38 2.63
N MET A 985 -12.57 48.40 3.17
CA MET A 985 -11.97 47.31 2.37
C MET A 985 -13.09 46.45 1.80
N SER A 986 -12.98 46.05 0.54
CA SER A 986 -13.97 45.17 -0.10
C SER A 986 -13.80 43.73 0.37
N ARG A 987 -14.90 42.95 0.34
CA ARG A 987 -14.84 41.49 0.59
C ARG A 987 -13.88 40.77 -0.35
N ALA A 988 -13.79 41.23 -1.59
CA ALA A 988 -12.85 40.70 -2.58
C ALA A 988 -11.38 40.89 -2.18
N GLU A 989 -11.01 42.05 -1.64
CA GLU A 989 -9.66 42.30 -1.14
C GLU A 989 -9.33 41.45 0.10
N VAL A 990 -10.33 41.17 0.95
CA VAL A 990 -10.16 40.26 2.09
C VAL A 990 -9.96 38.83 1.62
N VAL A 991 -10.78 38.34 0.67
CA VAL A 991 -10.62 37.00 0.06
C VAL A 991 -9.22 36.83 -0.50
N VAL A 992 -8.73 37.78 -1.30
CA VAL A 992 -7.36 37.72 -1.84
C VAL A 992 -6.32 37.70 -0.71
N GLY A 993 -6.54 38.45 0.37
CA GLY A 993 -5.65 38.44 1.53
C GLY A 993 -5.53 37.09 2.23
N PHE A 994 -6.61 36.30 2.27
CA PHE A 994 -6.61 34.94 2.80
C PHE A 994 -6.05 33.94 1.77
N ALA A 995 -6.57 33.98 0.55
CA ALA A 995 -6.18 33.09 -0.55
C ALA A 995 -4.67 33.17 -0.83
N GLU A 996 -4.08 34.35 -0.75
CA GLU A 996 -2.66 34.58 -1.04
C GLU A 996 -1.79 34.67 0.22
N SER A 997 -2.32 34.25 1.37
CA SER A 997 -1.51 34.13 2.59
C SER A 997 -0.41 33.07 2.42
N THR A 998 0.73 33.28 3.06
CA THR A 998 1.85 32.30 3.01
C THR A 998 1.43 30.93 3.54
N GLU A 999 0.56 30.90 4.54
CA GLU A 999 0.04 29.67 5.15
C GLU A 999 -0.82 28.89 4.15
N TYR A 1000 -1.79 29.54 3.50
CA TYR A 1000 -2.67 28.85 2.56
C TYR A 1000 -1.97 28.45 1.26
N ARG A 1001 -1.09 29.32 0.74
CA ARG A 1001 -0.23 28.98 -0.41
C ARG A 1001 0.60 27.73 -0.15
N ARG A 1002 1.11 27.55 1.07
CA ARG A 1002 1.86 26.35 1.45
C ARG A 1002 0.95 25.15 1.67
N GLY A 1003 -0.18 25.34 2.36
CA GLY A 1003 -1.13 24.26 2.67
C GLY A 1003 -1.77 23.64 1.42
N THR A 1004 -2.06 24.45 0.40
CA THR A 1004 -2.69 24.00 -0.85
C THR A 1004 -1.71 23.62 -1.95
N GLN A 1005 -0.40 23.65 -1.68
CA GLN A 1005 0.62 23.46 -2.72
C GLN A 1005 0.65 22.02 -3.24
N ALA A 1006 0.54 21.03 -2.34
CA ALA A 1006 0.51 19.63 -2.73
C ALA A 1006 -0.81 19.28 -3.44
N ASP A 1007 -1.94 19.78 -2.94
CA ASP A 1007 -3.27 19.58 -3.52
C ASP A 1007 -3.36 20.19 -4.92
N LEU A 1008 -2.78 21.38 -5.13
CA LEU A 1008 -2.69 21.99 -6.45
C LEU A 1008 -1.86 21.12 -7.42
N ASP A 1009 -0.69 20.64 -6.99
CA ASP A 1009 0.14 19.77 -7.83
C ASP A 1009 -0.56 18.45 -8.15
N ASP A 1010 -1.36 17.92 -7.23
CA ASP A 1010 -2.15 16.71 -7.46
C ASP A 1010 -3.32 16.99 -8.41
N TYR A 1011 -4.10 18.04 -8.14
CA TYR A 1011 -5.21 18.48 -8.99
C TYR A 1011 -4.76 18.73 -10.43
N MET A 1012 -3.62 19.40 -10.64
CA MET A 1012 -3.09 19.64 -12.00
C MET A 1012 -2.73 18.34 -12.73
N ARG A 1013 -2.38 17.27 -12.01
CA ARG A 1013 -2.04 15.96 -12.59
C ARG A 1013 -3.25 15.05 -12.81
N THR A 1014 -4.31 15.23 -12.02
CA THR A 1014 -5.42 14.26 -11.96
C THR A 1014 -6.73 14.81 -12.51
N ALA A 1015 -7.00 16.11 -12.35
CA ALA A 1015 -8.33 16.68 -12.56
C ALA A 1015 -8.77 16.70 -14.04
N ASN A 1016 -7.83 16.89 -14.97
CA ASN A 1016 -8.14 16.87 -16.39
C ASN A 1016 -6.96 16.37 -17.23
N LYS A 1017 -7.01 15.07 -17.58
CA LYS A 1017 -6.02 14.43 -18.46
C LYS A 1017 -5.91 15.08 -19.86
N LYS A 1018 -6.83 15.99 -20.23
CA LYS A 1018 -6.70 16.81 -21.45
C LYS A 1018 -5.62 17.89 -21.36
N TRP A 1019 -5.16 18.21 -20.15
CA TRP A 1019 -4.06 19.14 -19.88
C TRP A 1019 -2.73 18.39 -19.72
N THR A 1020 -2.53 17.25 -20.40
CA THR A 1020 -1.31 16.45 -20.22
C THR A 1020 -0.75 16.11 -21.57
N ASP A 1021 0.17 16.91 -22.05
CA ASP A 1021 0.82 16.70 -23.33
C ASP A 1021 2.07 15.87 -23.18
N VAL A 1022 2.44 15.15 -24.25
CA VAL A 1022 3.66 14.37 -24.29
C VAL A 1022 4.59 14.92 -25.35
N LEU A 1023 5.72 15.48 -24.93
CA LEU A 1023 6.71 16.10 -25.80
C LEU A 1023 8.00 15.29 -25.78
N GLU A 1024 8.44 14.83 -26.95
CA GLU A 1024 9.72 14.13 -27.13
C GLU A 1024 10.55 14.84 -28.21
N GLY A 1025 11.64 15.50 -27.81
CA GLY A 1025 12.52 16.25 -28.72
C GLY A 1025 13.22 15.36 -29.74
N GLY A 1026 13.59 14.13 -29.37
CA GLY A 1026 14.40 13.30 -30.26
C GLY A 1026 15.85 13.79 -30.28
N ALA A 1027 16.52 13.72 -31.43
CA ALA A 1027 17.96 14.00 -31.52
C ALA A 1027 18.20 15.35 -32.20
N GLY A 1028 18.73 16.34 -31.50
CA GLY A 1028 18.98 17.67 -32.04
C GLY A 1028 18.89 18.73 -30.96
N ASP A 1029 19.01 20.00 -31.33
CA ASP A 1029 18.82 21.10 -30.37
C ASP A 1029 17.37 21.59 -30.45
N ASP A 1030 16.49 21.04 -29.61
CA ASP A 1030 15.05 21.25 -29.67
C ASP A 1030 14.55 22.36 -28.76
N ARG A 1031 13.39 22.93 -29.10
CA ARG A 1031 12.65 23.88 -28.26
C ARG A 1031 11.28 23.33 -27.95
N MET A 1032 10.91 23.26 -26.68
CA MET A 1032 9.66 22.64 -26.23
C MET A 1032 8.87 23.57 -25.32
N ASN A 1033 7.55 23.54 -25.42
CA ASN A 1033 6.62 24.19 -24.49
C ASN A 1033 5.31 23.38 -24.47
N GLY A 1034 4.96 22.84 -23.30
CA GLY A 1034 3.78 22.00 -23.10
C GLY A 1034 2.49 22.79 -22.84
N GLY A 1035 2.62 24.04 -22.39
CA GLY A 1035 1.47 24.92 -22.16
C GLY A 1035 0.85 24.71 -20.78
N THR A 1036 -0.46 24.92 -20.67
CA THR A 1036 -1.16 24.78 -19.39
C THR A 1036 -1.42 23.31 -19.12
N GLY A 1037 -0.72 22.73 -18.15
CA GLY A 1037 -0.96 21.32 -17.86
C GLY A 1037 0.10 20.67 -17.00
N ALA A 1038 -0.12 19.38 -16.72
CA ALA A 1038 0.91 18.50 -16.19
C ALA A 1038 1.45 17.65 -17.34
N ASP A 1039 2.48 18.16 -17.98
CA ASP A 1039 3.01 17.64 -19.24
C ASP A 1039 4.17 16.67 -19.01
N VAL A 1040 4.43 15.81 -19.99
CA VAL A 1040 5.46 14.78 -19.95
C VAL A 1040 6.52 15.08 -21.01
N PHE A 1041 7.74 15.38 -20.55
CA PHE A 1041 8.89 15.63 -21.42
C PHE A 1041 9.81 14.41 -21.44
N ILE A 1042 9.99 13.83 -22.62
CA ILE A 1042 10.71 12.56 -22.82
C ILE A 1042 12.07 12.79 -23.47
N PHE A 1043 13.11 12.27 -22.83
CA PHE A 1043 14.49 12.27 -23.31
C PHE A 1043 15.05 10.86 -23.35
N ARG A 1044 15.64 10.48 -24.49
CA ARG A 1044 16.22 9.14 -24.70
C ARG A 1044 17.73 9.23 -24.81
N ARG A 1045 18.42 8.26 -24.19
CA ARG A 1045 19.90 8.22 -24.21
C ARG A 1045 20.51 8.22 -25.61
N ASP A 1046 19.83 7.61 -26.59
CA ASP A 1046 20.29 7.48 -27.97
C ASP A 1046 19.94 8.68 -28.86
N ALA A 1047 19.21 9.66 -28.33
CA ALA A 1047 18.76 10.85 -29.03
C ALA A 1047 19.37 12.11 -28.37
N VAL A 1048 20.65 12.37 -28.66
CA VAL A 1048 21.43 13.41 -27.97
C VAL A 1048 21.33 14.79 -28.62
N GLY A 1049 21.32 15.84 -27.79
CA GLY A 1049 21.37 17.23 -28.22
C GLY A 1049 21.30 18.26 -27.09
N SER A 1050 21.10 19.53 -27.43
CA SER A 1050 21.00 20.65 -26.48
C SER A 1050 19.61 21.30 -26.52
N ASP A 1051 18.70 20.78 -25.71
CA ASP A 1051 17.30 21.15 -25.70
C ASP A 1051 16.98 22.30 -24.74
N THR A 1052 15.91 23.02 -25.03
CA THR A 1052 15.37 24.10 -24.19
C THR A 1052 13.87 23.91 -23.98
N ILE A 1053 13.44 23.86 -22.72
CA ILE A 1053 12.03 23.80 -22.33
C ILE A 1053 11.63 25.15 -21.74
N HIS A 1054 10.54 25.70 -22.29
CA HIS A 1054 9.84 26.88 -21.81
C HIS A 1054 8.49 26.44 -21.23
N GLY A 1055 7.98 27.14 -20.21
CA GLY A 1055 6.74 26.71 -19.53
C GLY A 1055 6.91 25.29 -18.98
N PHE A 1056 7.89 25.11 -18.09
CA PHE A 1056 8.06 23.85 -17.36
C PHE A 1056 7.65 24.09 -15.92
N GLU A 1057 6.60 23.42 -15.49
CA GLU A 1057 5.93 23.61 -14.22
C GLU A 1057 6.28 22.47 -13.26
N PRO A 1058 6.18 22.69 -11.94
CA PRO A 1058 6.62 21.66 -11.01
C PRO A 1058 5.66 20.46 -10.90
N TRP A 1059 4.48 20.54 -11.51
CA TRP A 1059 3.57 19.41 -11.65
C TRP A 1059 3.84 18.57 -12.90
N ASP A 1060 4.72 19.02 -13.80
CA ASP A 1060 5.17 18.25 -14.97
C ASP A 1060 6.03 17.04 -14.59
N GLU A 1061 6.22 16.19 -15.60
CA GLU A 1061 7.01 14.98 -15.54
C GLU A 1061 8.20 15.02 -16.51
N LEU A 1062 9.35 14.55 -16.02
CA LEU A 1062 10.51 14.26 -16.85
C LEU A 1062 10.72 12.76 -16.98
N GLN A 1063 10.72 12.28 -18.21
CA GLN A 1063 11.07 10.92 -18.53
C GLN A 1063 12.48 10.81 -19.11
N PHE A 1064 13.37 10.07 -18.44
CA PHE A 1064 14.69 9.73 -18.95
C PHE A 1064 14.75 8.24 -19.28
N SER A 1065 14.69 7.90 -20.57
CA SER A 1065 14.73 6.52 -21.02
C SER A 1065 16.13 6.05 -21.37
N ARG A 1066 16.51 4.87 -20.86
CA ARG A 1066 17.76 4.14 -21.12
C ARG A 1066 19.01 4.82 -20.57
N TYR A 1067 18.85 5.74 -19.62
CA TYR A 1067 19.97 6.39 -18.93
C TYR A 1067 20.55 5.50 -17.84
N GLY A 1068 19.81 4.47 -17.40
CA GLY A 1068 20.25 3.57 -16.32
C GLY A 1068 20.34 4.31 -14.99
N TYR A 1069 19.43 5.26 -14.76
CA TYR A 1069 19.21 5.88 -13.46
C TYR A 1069 18.32 4.95 -12.64
N SER A 1070 18.59 4.83 -11.35
CA SER A 1070 17.79 4.02 -10.43
C SER A 1070 16.68 4.84 -9.78
N SER A 1071 16.75 6.17 -9.83
CA SER A 1071 15.73 7.08 -9.29
C SER A 1071 15.75 8.45 -9.97
N GLY A 1072 14.69 9.24 -9.74
CA GLY A 1072 14.68 10.66 -10.10
C GLY A 1072 15.75 11.49 -9.39
N ALA A 1073 16.24 11.03 -8.22
CA ALA A 1073 17.34 11.71 -7.53
C ALA A 1073 18.66 11.63 -8.33
N ASP A 1074 18.89 10.52 -9.03
CA ASP A 1074 20.06 10.35 -9.89
C ASP A 1074 20.03 11.33 -11.08
N ALA A 1075 18.85 11.54 -11.67
CA ALA A 1075 18.64 12.53 -12.72
C ALA A 1075 18.81 13.95 -12.20
N ARG A 1076 18.23 14.29 -11.04
CA ARG A 1076 18.38 15.59 -10.38
C ARG A 1076 19.82 15.90 -9.97
N ALA A 1077 20.61 14.89 -9.61
CA ALA A 1077 22.03 15.08 -9.30
C ALA A 1077 22.86 15.55 -10.50
N ARG A 1078 22.31 15.45 -11.72
CA ARG A 1078 22.89 15.99 -12.97
C ARG A 1078 22.39 17.38 -13.32
N MET A 1079 21.55 17.97 -12.47
CA MET A 1079 21.01 19.32 -12.65
C MET A 1079 21.80 20.35 -11.86
N SER A 1080 21.93 21.55 -12.43
CA SER A 1080 22.59 22.69 -11.79
C SER A 1080 21.81 23.98 -12.08
N GLN A 1081 21.84 24.92 -11.14
CA GLN A 1081 21.22 26.23 -11.33
C GLN A 1081 22.14 27.12 -12.19
N ASP A 1082 21.60 27.72 -13.25
CA ASP A 1082 22.26 28.69 -14.15
C ASP A 1082 21.40 29.96 -14.24
N GLY A 1083 21.72 30.97 -13.42
CA GLY A 1083 20.88 32.17 -13.32
C GLY A 1083 19.50 31.85 -12.76
N ASP A 1084 18.45 32.23 -13.50
CA ASP A 1084 17.05 31.92 -13.18
C ASP A 1084 16.61 30.54 -13.73
N ASP A 1085 17.48 29.83 -14.46
CA ASP A 1085 17.18 28.56 -15.14
C ASP A 1085 17.81 27.35 -14.40
N VAL A 1086 17.26 26.15 -14.62
CA VAL A 1086 17.94 24.88 -14.28
C VAL A 1086 18.49 24.24 -15.55
N VAL A 1087 19.70 23.69 -15.47
CA VAL A 1087 20.35 22.97 -16.57
C VAL A 1087 20.67 21.54 -16.14
N PHE A 1088 20.13 20.56 -16.86
CA PHE A 1088 20.54 19.16 -16.81
C PHE A 1088 21.68 18.92 -17.82
N ALA A 1089 22.74 18.23 -17.40
CA ALA A 1089 23.81 17.80 -18.29
C ALA A 1089 24.33 16.41 -17.92
N ASP A 1090 24.07 15.41 -18.78
CA ASP A 1090 24.65 14.08 -18.63
C ASP A 1090 24.76 13.34 -19.97
N ARG A 1091 25.80 12.51 -20.10
CA ARG A 1091 26.05 11.63 -21.26
C ARG A 1091 25.92 12.28 -22.65
N GLY A 1092 26.20 13.58 -22.75
CA GLY A 1092 26.16 14.34 -24.00
C GLY A 1092 24.83 15.03 -24.31
N GLN A 1093 23.80 14.79 -23.48
CA GLN A 1093 22.53 15.52 -23.50
C GLN A 1093 22.64 16.76 -22.60
N THR A 1094 22.12 17.90 -23.07
CA THR A 1094 21.90 19.10 -22.24
C THR A 1094 20.45 19.53 -22.36
N ILE A 1095 19.80 19.84 -21.23
CA ILE A 1095 18.41 20.35 -21.22
C ILE A 1095 18.39 21.59 -20.34
N ARG A 1096 17.94 22.72 -20.89
CA ARG A 1096 17.71 23.96 -20.14
C ARG A 1096 16.22 24.12 -19.85
N PHE A 1097 15.87 24.23 -18.57
CA PHE A 1097 14.53 24.54 -18.07
C PHE A 1097 14.48 26.03 -17.70
N VAL A 1098 13.76 26.81 -18.50
CA VAL A 1098 13.72 28.28 -18.36
C VAL A 1098 12.90 28.69 -17.13
N ASP A 1099 13.39 29.65 -16.36
CA ASP A 1099 12.73 30.23 -15.16
C ASP A 1099 12.41 29.23 -14.03
N MET A 1100 13.10 28.10 -14.00
CA MET A 1100 12.93 27.04 -13.01
C MET A 1100 13.99 27.13 -11.89
N SER A 1101 13.59 26.82 -10.65
CA SER A 1101 14.54 26.71 -9.53
C SER A 1101 14.83 25.24 -9.16
N LEU A 1102 16.02 24.96 -8.62
CA LEU A 1102 16.33 23.63 -8.07
C LEU A 1102 15.39 23.23 -6.91
N ALA A 1103 14.76 24.19 -6.23
CA ALA A 1103 13.78 23.90 -5.20
C ALA A 1103 12.47 23.39 -5.80
N ASP A 1104 12.02 24.02 -6.89
CA ASP A 1104 10.81 23.62 -7.62
C ASP A 1104 10.99 22.26 -8.31
N MET A 1105 12.20 21.98 -8.80
CA MET A 1105 12.60 20.67 -9.36
C MET A 1105 12.47 19.49 -8.40
N ARG A 1106 12.29 19.73 -7.08
CA ARG A 1106 12.01 18.65 -6.12
C ARG A 1106 10.56 18.17 -6.19
N ARG A 1107 9.65 18.97 -6.76
CA ARG A 1107 8.23 18.65 -6.89
C ARG A 1107 7.89 17.95 -8.21
N VAL A 1108 8.77 18.09 -9.20
CA VAL A 1108 8.69 17.47 -10.52
C VAL A 1108 8.72 15.94 -10.41
N ARG A 1109 7.87 15.27 -11.18
CA ARG A 1109 7.88 13.80 -11.28
C ARG A 1109 8.99 13.35 -12.23
N PHE A 1110 9.62 12.24 -11.89
CA PHE A 1110 10.67 11.65 -12.72
C PHE A 1110 10.30 10.21 -13.02
N ASN A 1111 10.29 9.88 -14.30
CA ASN A 1111 10.14 8.53 -14.80
C ASN A 1111 11.47 8.11 -15.43
N VAL A 1112 12.18 7.20 -14.77
CA VAL A 1112 13.54 6.83 -15.19
C VAL A 1112 13.60 5.34 -15.55
N SER A 1113 14.26 5.03 -16.66
CA SER A 1113 14.44 3.67 -17.18
C SER A 1113 15.83 3.39 -17.73
#